data_AF-A0A8T0W3C4-F1
#
_entry.id   AF-A0A8T0W3C4-F1
#
_cell.length_a   1.000
_cell.length_b   1.000
_cell.length_c   1.000
_cell.angle_alpha   90.00
_cell.angle_beta   90.00
_cell.angle_gamma   90.00
#
_symmetry.space_group_name_H-M   'P 1'
#
loop_
_entity.id
_entity.type
_entity.pdbx_description
1 polymer ?
#
loop_
_entity_poly.entity_id
_entity_poly.type
_entity_poly.pdbx_seq_one_letter_code
_entity_poly.pdbx_strand_id
1 'polypeptide(L)'
;MATAGAVVDRLLRRLAADARRLELPPNIEEDAAHVGRTLARFQDVLVSMEMRYFRIGTDAQEWMERIRQIAYDMEDLLDEFADPRGTTRSPKSGSWIAKAASFCSATPFFLHISRSERMKCIRRKLDISTEDSLIYSLMQRSSYDLKPSYNKNEVFDAAAVIGRDNDKKIIKSLLMQDHADKLAIIPIVGPAGSGKTTLARLVFHDKTGGEWNPELRIWVHLDKKLELNKIAQDIISQAYEMENIMVPEITSDDQIRYNRQLIKNRLGEILHDKSSLIVLDDMYSTDKIQLAELKDMLRGKNKCTKIIVTTSSETTAELVHSIAPYKLGHLSEDDCWKIFSQKAFSNPDENRSLVETGKQIVKICEGMPGIAYSLGSVMCNRDDGSWLWARDKEIWELEKRFSSGLKILAPFSELYYNMPSTLKLCFGYLSIFPKGSTIDKDKLVQQWMALDMVGSKHGTLPAHVHGEMYIQELLSMFFLRIQEMPSGTGISHTNGPVVVQMHNLVHAFANYVAGNDLIILDAGDLSNGPSAGEKISYNYVVVKNDAGQSTPKKELLTKARAVSFKNCSASKFLADAISELKHLRVLDLTRCHIVELPSAIGGLKHLRYLDCSGLKIRKLPNQMSSLRNLEALVLSESYLEECPTFVGSYLKLTYLNLQGCHKLQTLPPTLGDLKRLQYLNLSDCPGVSKVLEYLCGLHKLRTLDLSGFTELQQFPHLFAGLTNLEDLNLSGCSRLDILPESFGNLVSLRFLNLSGCSELQQLPESIIGLVNLQYLNLAQVHLELPKYLSKLERLHTLDITGYRLQVSPVAAAAFSSIIQNMPNLKLLLTDDSNIENYTSQHIQWSTDVGKQSFQIRNIVKTGESPCAPEGAKLVQMQTSPYPLLEANSHEKVNKGTQEEITEVEVSSTGGQCPESSAGPSSKLASWNEVALNNSGSHSPAASALLYPWSKGEILESVNVKAFTFKELRKATNNFTPESKLGVGTFGATYKGYIKKTSLSRAKAGQEMIVAVKKGSRCVGHQEWLASVKYIGQLSHPRLVKLIGYCLEDEQPLLVYEYMSRGSLDNHLFRRGGEAFPTRKQNEGDSETLPWNTRMKIALGAAEGLKFLQSQDAQIILHYFNTTNVLLDAVVWSLPYFCPL
;
A
#
# COMPACT_ATOMS: atom_id res chain seq x y z
N MET A 1 4.04 7.65 11.89
CA MET A 1 4.25 9.13 11.79
C MET A 1 3.83 9.69 10.43
N ALA A 2 4.21 9.09 9.30
CA ALA A 2 3.85 9.57 7.95
C ALA A 2 2.66 8.81 7.30
N THR A 3 1.60 8.54 8.07
CA THR A 3 0.46 7.70 7.65
C THR A 3 -0.90 8.35 7.82
N ALA A 4 -0.96 9.63 8.23
CA ALA A 4 -2.23 10.31 8.51
C ALA A 4 -3.16 10.35 7.29
N GLY A 5 -2.64 10.69 6.11
CA GLY A 5 -3.38 10.67 4.86
C GLY A 5 -3.83 9.27 4.48
N ALA A 6 -3.03 8.24 4.78
CA ALA A 6 -3.42 6.86 4.51
C ALA A 6 -4.51 6.32 5.45
N VAL A 7 -4.45 6.66 6.74
CA VAL A 7 -5.49 6.32 7.72
C VAL A 7 -6.80 7.04 7.37
N VAL A 8 -6.74 8.31 6.98
CA VAL A 8 -7.93 9.06 6.55
C VAL A 8 -8.54 8.45 5.29
N ASP A 9 -7.74 8.11 4.27
CA ASP A 9 -8.24 7.46 3.06
C ASP A 9 -8.91 6.11 3.35
N ARG A 10 -8.38 5.33 4.30
CA ARG A 10 -9.02 4.10 4.79
C ARG A 10 -10.38 4.38 5.46
N LEU A 11 -10.44 5.35 6.37
CA LEU A 11 -11.70 5.73 7.01
C LEU A 11 -12.73 6.24 5.99
N LEU A 12 -12.33 7.04 5.00
CA LEU A 12 -13.21 7.53 3.95
C LEU A 12 -13.78 6.40 3.10
N ARG A 13 -12.96 5.39 2.76
CA ARG A 13 -13.44 4.15 2.11
C ARG A 13 -14.49 3.45 2.95
N ARG A 14 -14.21 3.30 4.25
CA ARG A 14 -15.10 2.65 5.19
C ARG A 14 -16.43 3.38 5.29
N LEU A 15 -16.43 4.70 5.48
CA LEU A 15 -17.64 5.53 5.50
C LEU A 15 -18.45 5.42 4.20
N ALA A 16 -17.78 5.38 3.05
CA ALA A 16 -18.46 5.20 1.76
C ALA A 16 -19.10 3.81 1.60
N ALA A 17 -18.45 2.76 2.12
CA ALA A 17 -18.99 1.39 2.11
C ALA A 17 -20.13 1.21 3.12
N ASP A 18 -19.98 1.80 4.31
CA ASP A 18 -20.89 1.67 5.44
C ASP A 18 -22.14 2.54 5.31
N ALA A 19 -22.12 3.63 4.51
CA ALA A 19 -23.30 4.43 4.15
C ALA A 19 -24.44 3.60 3.50
N ARG A 20 -24.15 2.37 3.07
CA ARG A 20 -25.14 1.42 2.52
C ARG A 20 -25.55 0.30 3.49
N ARG A 21 -24.93 0.21 4.68
CA ARG A 21 -25.02 -0.97 5.58
C ARG A 21 -25.27 -0.65 7.05
N LEU A 22 -24.80 0.49 7.56
CA LEU A 22 -25.03 0.90 8.94
C LEU A 22 -26.31 1.75 9.01
N GLU A 23 -27.34 1.27 9.70
CA GLU A 23 -28.51 2.07 10.09
C GLU A 23 -28.11 3.02 11.22
N LEU A 24 -27.41 4.11 10.87
CA LEU A 24 -27.08 5.16 11.83
C LEU A 24 -28.32 5.99 12.15
N PRO A 25 -28.52 6.41 13.43
CA PRO A 25 -29.53 7.41 13.75
C PRO A 25 -29.31 8.71 12.93
N PRO A 26 -30.37 9.41 12.48
CA PRO A 26 -30.24 10.54 11.55
C PRO A 26 -29.29 11.65 12.00
N ASN A 27 -29.28 11.94 13.32
CA ASN A 27 -28.40 12.93 13.92
C ASN A 27 -26.91 12.51 13.92
N ILE A 28 -26.62 11.20 14.00
CA ILE A 28 -25.27 10.66 13.95
C ILE A 28 -24.81 10.51 12.49
N GLU A 29 -25.72 10.18 11.58
CA GLU A 29 -25.45 10.12 10.15
C GLU A 29 -25.00 11.48 9.61
N GLU A 30 -25.69 12.57 10.01
CA GLU A 30 -25.30 13.93 9.62
C GLU A 30 -23.91 14.31 10.13
N ASP A 31 -23.62 14.02 11.41
CA ASP A 31 -22.30 14.26 12.00
C ASP A 31 -21.20 13.42 11.33
N ALA A 32 -21.45 12.14 11.06
CA ALA A 32 -20.52 11.26 10.36
C ALA A 32 -20.24 11.72 8.93
N ALA A 33 -21.27 12.18 8.23
CA ALA A 33 -21.13 12.75 6.89
C ALA A 33 -20.36 14.08 6.92
N HIS A 34 -20.52 14.90 7.96
CA HIS A 34 -19.71 16.11 8.15
C HIS A 34 -18.24 15.77 8.36
N VAL A 35 -17.94 14.86 9.29
CA VAL A 35 -16.57 14.36 9.53
C VAL A 35 -15.95 13.83 8.24
N GLY A 36 -16.69 13.00 7.49
CA GLY A 36 -16.24 12.46 6.21
C GLY A 36 -15.93 13.54 5.17
N ARG A 37 -16.82 14.53 4.99
CA ARG A 37 -16.58 15.64 4.05
C ARG A 37 -15.37 16.49 4.44
N THR A 38 -15.20 16.77 5.72
CA THR A 38 -14.07 17.58 6.21
C THR A 38 -12.75 16.85 6.08
N LEU A 39 -12.69 15.57 6.46
CA LEU A 39 -11.49 14.75 6.26
C LEU A 39 -11.14 14.55 4.78
N ALA A 40 -12.14 14.42 3.90
CA ALA A 40 -11.90 14.36 2.45
C ALA A 40 -11.25 15.64 1.92
N ARG A 41 -11.57 16.82 2.47
CA ARG A 41 -10.90 18.08 2.11
C ARG A 41 -9.43 18.12 2.55
N PHE A 42 -9.11 17.48 3.67
CA PHE A 42 -7.73 17.40 4.16
C PHE A 42 -6.89 16.33 3.48
N GLN A 43 -7.50 15.40 2.74
CA GLN A 43 -6.78 14.26 2.15
C GLN A 43 -5.58 14.69 1.30
N ASP A 44 -5.77 15.63 0.37
CA ASP A 44 -4.70 16.08 -0.53
C ASP A 44 -3.61 16.86 0.22
N VAL A 45 -4.02 17.64 1.23
CA VAL A 45 -3.09 18.37 2.11
C VAL A 45 -2.24 17.39 2.91
N LEU A 46 -2.86 16.37 3.52
CA LEU A 46 -2.16 15.34 4.29
C LEU A 46 -1.18 14.57 3.41
N VAL A 47 -1.58 14.15 2.21
CA VAL A 47 -0.68 13.46 1.26
C VAL A 47 0.50 14.36 0.90
N SER A 48 0.24 15.63 0.60
CA SER A 48 1.28 16.61 0.27
C SER A 48 2.24 16.89 1.43
N MET A 49 1.74 16.88 2.66
CA MET A 49 2.53 17.05 3.88
C MET A 49 3.34 15.79 4.19
N GLU A 50 2.82 14.59 3.96
CA GLU A 50 3.56 13.33 4.10
C GLU A 50 4.82 13.33 3.22
N MET A 51 4.72 13.77 1.96
CA MET A 51 5.88 13.90 1.05
C MET A 51 6.96 14.83 1.62
N ARG A 52 6.56 15.77 2.48
CA ARG A 52 7.40 16.80 3.09
C ARG A 52 7.58 16.58 4.58
N TYR A 53 7.22 15.42 5.13
CA TYR A 53 7.01 15.21 6.58
C TYR A 53 8.19 15.65 7.45
N PHE A 54 9.40 15.51 6.92
CA PHE A 54 10.65 15.85 7.61
C PHE A 54 11.20 17.25 7.29
N ARG A 55 10.57 17.98 6.36
CA ARG A 55 10.87 19.38 6.03
C ARG A 55 9.83 20.35 6.61
N ILE A 56 8.70 19.83 7.09
CA ILE A 56 7.66 20.60 7.78
C ILE A 56 8.03 20.75 9.26
N GLY A 57 7.60 21.86 9.86
CA GLY A 57 7.85 22.15 11.28
C GLY A 57 7.09 21.21 12.22
N THR A 58 7.47 21.22 13.50
CA THR A 58 6.87 20.41 14.57
C THR A 58 5.36 20.59 14.66
N ASP A 59 4.86 21.83 14.52
CA ASP A 59 3.42 22.13 14.62
C ASP A 59 2.61 21.41 13.55
N ALA A 60 3.17 21.30 12.34
CA ALA A 60 2.55 20.60 11.22
C ALA A 60 2.52 19.08 11.43
N GLN A 61 3.57 18.52 12.05
CA GLN A 61 3.62 17.11 12.43
C GLN A 61 2.60 16.79 13.53
N GLU A 62 2.50 17.64 14.55
CA GLU A 62 1.48 17.50 15.61
C GLU A 62 0.07 17.57 15.06
N TRP A 63 -0.20 18.50 14.14
CA TRP A 63 -1.52 18.61 13.51
C TRP A 63 -1.89 17.33 12.75
N MET A 64 -0.96 16.77 11.96
CA MET A 64 -1.18 15.49 11.28
C MET A 64 -1.48 14.35 12.26
N GLU A 65 -0.79 14.32 13.40
CA GLU A 65 -1.03 13.34 14.45
C GLU A 65 -2.43 13.47 15.05
N ARG A 66 -2.90 14.69 15.30
CA ARG A 66 -4.27 14.97 15.80
C ARG A 66 -5.33 14.47 14.81
N ILE A 67 -5.18 14.76 13.52
CA ILE A 67 -6.10 14.29 12.47
C ILE A 67 -6.10 12.76 12.38
N ARG A 68 -4.92 12.14 12.47
CA ARG A 68 -4.79 10.68 12.50
C ARG A 68 -5.54 10.07 13.68
N GLN A 69 -5.41 10.65 14.87
CA GLN A 69 -6.12 10.17 16.06
C GLN A 69 -7.65 10.34 15.93
N ILE A 70 -8.12 11.45 15.35
CA ILE A 70 -9.55 11.67 15.05
C ILE A 70 -10.08 10.56 14.14
N ALA A 71 -9.31 10.18 13.11
CA ALA A 71 -9.70 9.12 12.21
C ALA A 71 -9.81 7.75 12.92
N TYR A 72 -8.86 7.42 13.80
CA TYR A 72 -8.94 6.19 14.61
C TYR A 72 -10.12 6.19 15.59
N ASP A 73 -10.36 7.29 16.29
CA ASP A 73 -11.49 7.41 17.22
C ASP A 73 -12.84 7.27 16.48
N MET A 74 -12.92 7.75 15.24
CA MET A 74 -14.08 7.56 14.37
C MET A 74 -14.24 6.10 13.93
N GLU A 75 -13.15 5.42 13.54
CA GLU A 75 -13.20 3.99 13.22
C GLU A 75 -13.66 3.15 14.41
N ASP A 76 -13.15 3.43 15.61
CA ASP A 76 -13.54 2.76 16.87
C ASP A 76 -15.04 2.96 17.15
N LEU A 77 -15.56 4.16 16.91
CA LEU A 77 -16.98 4.46 17.12
C LEU A 77 -17.88 3.75 16.09
N LEU A 78 -17.47 3.69 14.82
CA LEU A 78 -18.19 2.95 13.77
C LEU A 78 -18.24 1.45 14.07
N ASP A 79 -17.14 0.90 14.60
CA ASP A 79 -17.05 -0.49 15.04
C ASP A 79 -18.10 -0.80 16.12
N GLU A 80 -18.34 0.11 17.06
CA GLU A 80 -19.38 -0.05 18.09
C GLU A 80 -20.81 -0.03 17.52
N PHE A 81 -21.09 0.78 16.50
CA PHE A 81 -22.39 0.82 15.83
C PHE A 81 -22.66 -0.46 15.03
N ALA A 82 -21.62 -1.10 14.50
CA ALA A 82 -21.74 -2.37 13.79
C ALA A 82 -22.08 -3.57 14.71
N ASP A 83 -21.99 -3.42 16.04
CA ASP A 83 -22.45 -4.43 17.01
C ASP A 83 -23.89 -4.11 17.50
N PRO A 84 -24.93 -4.75 16.94
CA PRO A 84 -26.33 -4.49 17.30
C PRO A 84 -26.70 -4.90 18.74
N ARG A 85 -25.83 -5.63 19.45
CA ARG A 85 -26.06 -6.03 20.86
C ARG A 85 -25.28 -5.16 21.86
N GLY A 86 -24.58 -4.13 21.39
CA GLY A 86 -23.86 -3.16 22.22
C GLY A 86 -24.75 -2.10 22.87
N THR A 87 -25.90 -2.46 23.45
CA THR A 87 -26.59 -1.59 24.40
C THR A 87 -25.90 -1.74 25.76
N THR A 88 -24.84 -0.97 26.00
CA THR A 88 -24.51 -0.64 27.38
C THR A 88 -25.72 0.11 27.94
N ARG A 89 -26.39 -0.49 28.93
CA ARG A 89 -27.42 0.19 29.73
C ARG A 89 -26.85 1.54 30.15
N SER A 90 -27.51 2.62 29.78
CA SER A 90 -27.23 3.95 30.32
C SER A 90 -27.30 3.86 31.85
N PRO A 91 -26.33 4.41 32.60
CA PRO A 91 -26.56 4.70 34.00
C PRO A 91 -27.74 5.67 34.07
N LYS A 92 -28.70 5.39 34.95
CA LYS A 92 -29.83 6.30 35.22
C LYS A 92 -29.29 7.70 35.50
N SER A 93 -29.96 8.71 34.94
CA SER A 93 -29.59 10.11 35.02
C SER A 93 -29.31 10.55 36.46
N GLY A 94 -28.04 10.81 36.76
CA GLY A 94 -27.60 11.54 37.94
C GLY A 94 -26.86 12.78 37.48
N SER A 95 -27.33 13.95 37.91
CA SER A 95 -26.81 15.28 37.56
C SER A 95 -25.31 15.43 37.79
N TRP A 96 -24.52 15.52 36.71
CA TRP A 96 -23.09 15.90 36.75
C TRP A 96 -22.70 16.82 35.57
N ILE A 97 -23.60 17.68 35.09
CA ILE A 97 -23.36 18.51 33.88
C ILE A 97 -22.52 19.79 34.15
N ALA A 98 -22.15 20.16 35.38
CA ALA A 98 -21.62 21.51 35.62
C ALA A 98 -20.10 21.66 35.80
N LYS A 99 -19.25 20.64 35.60
CA LYS A 99 -17.78 20.79 35.84
C LYS A 99 -16.81 20.13 34.83
N ALA A 100 -17.28 19.76 33.65
CA ALA A 100 -16.46 19.06 32.64
C ALA A 100 -16.15 19.91 31.38
N ALA A 101 -15.88 21.21 31.55
CA ALA A 101 -15.59 22.12 30.44
C ALA A 101 -14.11 22.53 30.30
N SER A 102 -13.16 21.97 31.05
CA SER A 102 -11.76 22.42 30.98
C SER A 102 -10.66 21.36 30.79
N PHE A 103 -10.95 20.07 30.76
CA PHE A 103 -9.92 19.06 30.49
C PHE A 103 -10.50 17.84 29.78
N CYS A 104 -10.12 17.64 28.52
CA CYS A 104 -10.29 16.36 27.81
C CYS A 104 -9.15 16.14 26.81
N SER A 105 -7.90 16.27 27.30
CA SER A 105 -6.77 15.56 26.73
C SER A 105 -6.67 14.19 27.43
N ALA A 106 -7.03 13.14 26.69
CA ALA A 106 -6.67 11.74 26.94
C ALA A 106 -6.99 11.09 28.33
N THR A 107 -8.16 10.47 28.50
CA THR A 107 -8.42 9.39 29.49
C THR A 107 -9.80 8.70 29.33
N PRO A 108 -10.05 7.51 29.95
CA PRO A 108 -11.15 6.57 29.66
C PRO A 108 -12.57 7.01 30.05
N PHE A 109 -12.79 8.28 30.41
CA PHE A 109 -14.11 8.85 30.64
C PHE A 109 -14.99 8.91 29.38
N PHE A 110 -14.39 8.81 28.18
CA PHE A 110 -15.13 8.69 26.92
C PHE A 110 -16.05 7.46 26.87
N LEU A 111 -15.78 6.41 27.64
CA LEU A 111 -16.61 5.19 27.67
C LEU A 111 -17.92 5.35 28.46
N HIS A 112 -18.07 6.43 29.25
CA HIS A 112 -19.28 6.70 30.05
C HIS A 112 -20.27 7.66 29.37
N ILE A 113 -19.91 8.18 28.20
CA ILE A 113 -20.69 9.13 27.42
C ILE A 113 -21.40 8.39 26.27
N SER A 114 -22.62 8.82 25.91
CA SER A 114 -23.39 8.17 24.83
C SER A 114 -22.64 8.22 23.49
N ARG A 115 -22.89 7.23 22.61
CA ARG A 115 -22.30 7.17 21.26
C ARG A 115 -22.51 8.46 20.45
N SER A 116 -23.68 9.10 20.60
CA SER A 116 -24.00 10.36 19.94
C SER A 116 -23.14 11.53 20.46
N GLU A 117 -22.90 11.60 21.76
CA GLU A 117 -22.10 12.68 22.34
C GLU A 117 -20.60 12.50 22.04
N ARG A 118 -20.12 11.26 21.92
CA ARG A 118 -18.77 10.96 21.38
C ARG A 118 -18.64 11.40 19.93
N MET A 119 -19.64 11.14 19.09
CA MET A 119 -19.68 11.62 17.70
C MET A 119 -19.56 13.16 17.63
N LYS A 120 -20.34 13.86 18.45
CA LYS A 120 -20.24 15.34 18.55
C LYS A 120 -18.87 15.82 19.03
N CYS A 121 -18.20 15.07 19.89
CA CYS A 121 -16.85 15.41 20.33
C CYS A 121 -15.83 15.24 19.20
N ILE A 122 -15.91 14.14 18.43
CA ILE A 122 -15.07 13.92 17.23
C ILE A 122 -15.27 15.07 16.24
N ARG A 123 -16.53 15.43 15.96
CA ARG A 123 -16.89 16.57 15.12
C ARG A 123 -16.26 17.87 15.61
N ARG A 124 -16.44 18.23 16.89
CA ARG A 124 -15.87 19.45 17.50
C ARG A 124 -14.35 19.49 17.42
N LYS A 125 -13.65 18.38 17.70
CA LYS A 125 -12.19 18.30 17.59
C LYS A 125 -11.72 18.56 16.15
N LEU A 126 -12.46 18.02 15.18
CA LEU A 126 -12.17 18.24 13.77
C LEU A 126 -12.43 19.68 13.36
N ASP A 127 -13.54 20.28 13.81
CA ASP A 127 -13.88 21.68 13.52
C ASP A 127 -12.82 22.63 14.10
N ILE A 128 -12.36 22.44 15.35
CA ILE A 128 -11.24 23.21 15.92
C ILE A 128 -9.98 23.06 15.07
N SER A 129 -9.71 21.85 14.56
CA SER A 129 -8.55 21.61 13.69
C SER A 129 -8.67 22.31 12.33
N THR A 130 -9.87 22.70 11.90
CA THR A 130 -10.10 23.43 10.64
C THR A 130 -9.85 24.93 10.74
N GLU A 131 -9.90 25.49 11.95
CA GLU A 131 -9.70 26.92 12.22
C GLU A 131 -8.21 27.27 12.44
N ASP A 132 -7.31 26.28 12.36
CA ASP A 132 -5.89 26.45 12.59
C ASP A 132 -5.21 27.24 11.45
N SER A 133 -4.64 28.40 11.79
CA SER A 133 -3.93 29.33 10.88
C SER A 133 -2.82 28.64 10.06
N LEU A 134 -2.23 27.56 10.61
CA LEU A 134 -1.25 26.71 9.95
C LEU A 134 -1.75 26.14 8.62
N ILE A 135 -3.02 25.72 8.55
CA ILE A 135 -3.61 25.16 7.31
C ILE A 135 -3.61 26.23 6.21
N TYR A 136 -3.94 27.47 6.55
CA TYR A 136 -3.98 28.58 5.59
C TYR A 136 -2.59 28.87 4.99
N SER A 137 -1.54 28.84 5.81
CA SER A 137 -0.16 29.02 5.35
C SER A 137 0.36 27.85 4.51
N LEU A 138 -0.06 26.63 4.81
CA LEU A 138 0.39 25.41 4.13
C LEU A 138 -0.35 25.15 2.82
N MET A 139 -1.64 25.52 2.72
CA MET A 139 -2.43 25.45 1.48
C MET A 139 -1.96 26.45 0.42
N GLN A 140 -1.28 27.54 0.82
CA GLN A 140 -0.71 28.53 -0.12
C GLN A 140 0.65 28.13 -0.71
N ARG A 141 1.36 27.15 -0.13
CA ARG A 141 2.65 26.67 -0.65
C ARG A 141 2.41 25.65 -1.76
N SER A 142 2.61 26.09 -3.00
CA SER A 142 2.44 25.26 -4.20
C SER A 142 3.28 23.96 -4.12
N SER A 143 2.76 22.90 -4.74
CA SER A 143 3.44 21.61 -4.87
C SER A 143 4.70 21.64 -5.77
N TYR A 144 5.01 22.78 -6.38
CA TYR A 144 6.08 22.94 -7.37
C TYR A 144 7.45 23.29 -6.75
N ASP A 145 7.53 23.60 -5.45
CA ASP A 145 8.77 24.08 -4.81
C ASP A 145 9.77 22.98 -4.42
N LEU A 146 9.63 21.76 -4.95
CA LEU A 146 10.53 20.65 -4.63
C LEU A 146 10.93 19.86 -5.88
N LYS A 147 11.57 20.54 -6.82
CA LYS A 147 12.67 19.85 -7.51
C LYS A 147 13.82 19.72 -6.49
N PRO A 148 14.39 18.54 -6.25
CA PRO A 148 15.74 18.52 -5.72
C PRO A 148 16.56 19.42 -6.63
N SER A 149 17.25 20.40 -6.06
CA SER A 149 18.30 21.13 -6.77
C SER A 149 19.37 20.10 -7.11
N TYR A 150 19.15 19.33 -8.17
CA TYR A 150 20.24 18.76 -8.93
C TYR A 150 20.97 19.97 -9.47
N ASN A 151 22.04 20.33 -8.78
CA ASN A 151 23.02 21.25 -9.33
C ASN A 151 23.49 20.61 -10.64
N LYS A 152 22.97 21.06 -11.78
CA LYS A 152 23.46 20.69 -13.12
C LYS A 152 24.98 20.95 -13.26
N ASN A 153 25.58 21.66 -12.31
CA ASN A 153 26.97 22.08 -12.27
C ASN A 153 27.84 21.27 -11.28
N GLU A 154 27.35 20.21 -10.64
CA GLU A 154 28.22 19.35 -9.82
C GLU A 154 29.19 18.58 -10.73
N VAL A 155 30.49 18.90 -10.64
CA VAL A 155 31.54 18.22 -11.40
C VAL A 155 31.60 16.76 -10.92
N PHE A 156 31.26 15.82 -11.80
CA PHE A 156 31.34 14.39 -11.49
C PHE A 156 32.80 13.94 -11.41
N ASP A 157 33.27 13.63 -10.21
CA ASP A 157 34.58 13.03 -9.99
C ASP A 157 34.50 11.50 -10.11
N ALA A 158 34.88 10.99 -11.29
CA ALA A 158 34.92 9.56 -11.55
C ALA A 158 35.97 8.82 -10.70
N ALA A 159 37.05 9.50 -10.26
CA ALA A 159 38.11 8.88 -9.47
C ALA A 159 37.70 8.64 -8.01
N ALA A 160 36.69 9.38 -7.52
CA ALA A 160 36.12 9.19 -6.19
C ALA A 160 35.17 7.99 -6.09
N VAL A 161 34.79 7.35 -7.20
CA VAL A 161 33.86 6.21 -7.16
C VAL A 161 34.61 4.92 -6.83
N ILE A 162 34.17 4.23 -5.79
CA ILE A 162 34.84 3.04 -5.24
C ILE A 162 34.10 1.77 -5.64
N GLY A 163 34.84 0.72 -6.04
CA GLY A 163 34.34 -0.66 -6.13
C GLY A 163 33.44 -0.97 -7.34
N ARG A 164 33.37 -0.09 -8.36
CA ARG A 164 32.46 -0.22 -9.51
C ARG A 164 33.14 -0.44 -10.87
N ASP A 165 34.45 -0.70 -10.89
CA ASP A 165 35.20 -0.87 -12.14
C ASP A 165 34.79 -2.12 -12.93
N ASN A 166 34.52 -3.23 -12.25
CA ASN A 166 34.09 -4.47 -12.90
C ASN A 166 32.67 -4.33 -13.48
N ASP A 167 31.74 -3.76 -12.71
CA ASP A 167 30.38 -3.44 -13.18
C ASP A 167 30.44 -2.56 -14.45
N LYS A 168 31.27 -1.51 -14.42
CA LYS A 168 31.47 -0.61 -15.56
C LYS A 168 31.96 -1.36 -16.80
N LYS A 169 32.94 -2.27 -16.65
CA LYS A 169 33.44 -3.10 -17.76
C LYS A 169 32.35 -3.98 -18.37
N ILE A 170 31.51 -4.61 -17.54
CA ILE A 170 30.41 -5.46 -18.00
C ILE A 170 29.35 -4.64 -18.75
N ILE A 171 28.92 -3.50 -18.21
CA ILE A 171 27.96 -2.64 -18.91
C ILE A 171 28.54 -2.16 -20.24
N LYS A 172 29.83 -1.80 -20.30
CA LYS A 172 30.48 -1.44 -21.56
C LYS A 172 30.48 -2.61 -22.55
N SER A 173 30.81 -3.83 -22.14
CA SER A 173 30.81 -4.97 -23.06
C SER A 173 29.42 -5.27 -23.61
N LEU A 174 28.37 -5.15 -22.79
CA LEU A 174 26.98 -5.28 -23.22
C LEU A 174 26.57 -4.17 -24.20
N LEU A 175 26.97 -2.93 -23.94
CA LEU A 175 26.73 -1.82 -24.87
C LEU A 175 27.42 -2.04 -26.22
N MET A 176 28.56 -2.73 -26.26
CA MET A 176 29.33 -2.93 -27.51
C MET A 176 28.78 -4.00 -28.44
N GLN A 177 27.79 -4.79 -28.00
CA GLN A 177 27.18 -5.82 -28.84
C GLN A 177 26.36 -5.21 -29.99
N ASP A 178 26.36 -5.87 -31.15
CA ASP A 178 25.52 -5.49 -32.28
C ASP A 178 24.09 -6.00 -32.10
N HIS A 179 23.12 -5.12 -32.36
CA HIS A 179 21.70 -5.42 -32.19
C HIS A 179 20.94 -5.18 -33.50
N ALA A 180 20.25 -6.23 -33.99
CA ALA A 180 19.49 -6.19 -35.23
C ALA A 180 18.38 -5.10 -35.23
N ASP A 181 17.78 -4.85 -34.06
CA ASP A 181 16.65 -3.92 -33.91
C ASP A 181 17.03 -2.44 -33.84
N LYS A 182 18.33 -2.10 -34.00
CA LYS A 182 18.87 -0.72 -33.94
C LYS A 182 18.48 0.04 -32.66
N LEU A 183 18.14 -0.69 -31.61
CA LEU A 183 17.79 -0.19 -30.29
C LEU A 183 18.31 -1.16 -29.22
N ALA A 184 19.19 -0.66 -28.37
CA ALA A 184 19.79 -1.40 -27.27
C ALA A 184 19.40 -0.73 -25.95
N ILE A 185 18.62 -1.39 -25.10
CA ILE A 185 18.20 -0.88 -23.80
C ILE A 185 18.72 -1.85 -22.75
N ILE A 186 19.60 -1.33 -21.88
CA ILE A 186 20.15 -2.04 -20.74
C ILE A 186 19.62 -1.39 -19.47
N PRO A 187 18.67 -2.02 -18.78
CA PRO A 187 18.29 -1.60 -17.45
C PRO A 187 19.35 -2.01 -16.43
N ILE A 188 19.87 -1.04 -15.67
CA ILE A 188 20.60 -1.26 -14.43
C ILE A 188 19.57 -1.24 -13.31
N VAL A 189 19.32 -2.41 -12.72
CA VAL A 189 18.27 -2.63 -11.73
C VAL A 189 18.85 -3.04 -10.37
N GLY A 190 18.23 -2.60 -9.28
CA GLY A 190 18.64 -2.98 -7.93
C GLY A 190 18.07 -2.08 -6.84
N PRO A 191 18.33 -2.39 -5.57
CA PRO A 191 17.73 -1.67 -4.44
C PRO A 191 18.11 -0.19 -4.41
N ALA A 192 17.26 0.65 -3.81
CA ALA A 192 17.54 2.08 -3.69
C ALA A 192 18.79 2.35 -2.84
N GLY A 193 19.70 3.21 -3.33
CA GLY A 193 20.97 3.49 -2.66
C GLY A 193 22.12 2.55 -3.03
N SER A 194 21.92 1.58 -3.93
CA SER A 194 22.99 0.67 -4.40
C SER A 194 24.03 1.33 -5.31
N GLY A 195 23.76 2.54 -5.81
CA GLY A 195 24.68 3.28 -6.70
C GLY A 195 24.41 3.13 -8.20
N LYS A 196 23.18 2.78 -8.61
CA LYS A 196 22.78 2.65 -10.03
C LYS A 196 23.10 3.90 -10.86
N THR A 197 22.62 5.06 -10.40
CA THR A 197 22.89 6.36 -11.01
C THR A 197 24.39 6.66 -11.07
N THR A 198 25.15 6.33 -10.02
CA THR A 198 26.61 6.49 -10.00
C THR A 198 27.30 5.61 -11.03
N LEU A 199 26.88 4.35 -11.19
CA LEU A 199 27.40 3.46 -12.22
C LEU A 199 27.05 3.95 -13.63
N ALA A 200 25.82 4.42 -13.85
CA ALA A 200 25.42 5.02 -15.10
C ALA A 200 26.26 6.28 -15.43
N ARG A 201 26.54 7.14 -14.43
CA ARG A 201 27.46 8.29 -14.58
C ARG A 201 28.88 7.86 -14.93
N LEU A 202 29.41 6.81 -14.29
CA LEU A 202 30.73 6.27 -14.62
C LEU A 202 30.85 5.82 -16.08
N VAL A 203 29.81 5.17 -16.62
CA VAL A 203 29.77 4.75 -18.02
C VAL A 203 29.57 5.97 -18.94
N PHE A 204 28.66 6.87 -18.58
CA PHE A 204 28.31 8.05 -19.35
C PHE A 204 29.45 9.06 -19.50
N HIS A 205 30.30 9.23 -18.48
CA HIS A 205 31.45 10.12 -18.52
C HIS A 205 32.74 9.43 -18.99
N ASP A 206 32.70 8.13 -19.26
CA ASP A 206 33.87 7.42 -19.74
C ASP A 206 34.22 7.83 -21.18
N LYS A 207 35.38 8.49 -21.31
CA LYS A 207 35.99 8.91 -22.59
C LYS A 207 37.28 8.15 -22.90
N THR A 208 37.66 7.17 -22.09
CA THR A 208 38.93 6.44 -22.28
C THR A 208 38.93 5.70 -23.62
N GLY A 209 39.95 5.98 -24.42
CA GLY A 209 39.96 5.85 -25.88
C GLY A 209 40.02 4.42 -26.42
N GLY A 210 39.36 4.21 -27.56
CA GLY A 210 39.52 3.00 -28.36
C GLY A 210 38.38 2.73 -29.34
N GLU A 211 37.25 2.21 -28.85
CA GLU A 211 36.36 1.44 -29.74
C GLU A 211 34.95 2.01 -29.95
N TRP A 212 34.43 2.86 -29.06
CA TRP A 212 33.11 3.48 -29.26
C TRP A 212 32.98 4.81 -28.53
N ASN A 213 32.82 5.89 -29.28
CA ASN A 213 32.54 7.21 -28.76
C ASN A 213 31.27 7.75 -29.45
N PRO A 214 30.10 7.71 -28.79
CA PRO A 214 28.85 8.16 -29.39
C PRO A 214 28.87 9.67 -29.68
N GLU A 215 28.28 10.04 -30.81
CA GLU A 215 28.10 11.43 -31.25
C GLU A 215 27.19 12.21 -30.29
N LEU A 216 26.12 11.58 -29.81
CA LEU A 216 25.19 12.15 -28.84
C LEU A 216 25.33 11.45 -27.50
N ARG A 217 25.51 12.24 -26.42
CA ARG A 217 25.50 11.78 -25.02
C ARG A 217 24.47 12.60 -24.26
N ILE A 218 23.33 11.99 -23.96
CA ILE A 218 22.17 12.68 -23.41
C ILE A 218 21.79 12.06 -22.06
N TRP A 219 21.52 12.89 -21.07
CA TRP A 219 21.10 12.45 -19.74
C TRP A 219 19.74 13.04 -19.38
N VAL A 220 18.72 12.19 -19.28
CA VAL A 220 17.35 12.57 -18.93
C VAL A 220 17.05 12.14 -17.50
N HIS A 221 16.71 13.09 -16.64
CA HIS A 221 16.18 12.79 -15.32
C HIS A 221 14.66 12.66 -15.43
N LEU A 222 14.10 11.56 -14.96
CA LEU A 222 12.67 11.32 -15.09
C LEU A 222 11.89 11.87 -13.89
N ASP A 223 10.74 12.47 -14.19
CA ASP A 223 9.74 12.82 -13.18
C ASP A 223 8.95 11.55 -12.76
N LYS A 224 8.23 11.65 -11.64
CA LYS A 224 7.43 10.55 -11.05
C LYS A 224 6.43 9.89 -12.00
N LYS A 225 5.91 10.64 -12.97
CA LYS A 225 5.00 10.14 -13.99
C LYS A 225 5.74 10.11 -15.31
N LEU A 226 5.71 8.97 -15.99
CA LEU A 226 6.32 8.84 -17.31
C LEU A 226 5.58 9.75 -18.31
N GLU A 227 6.22 10.87 -18.66
CA GLU A 227 5.68 11.84 -19.60
C GLU A 227 6.53 11.86 -20.87
N LEU A 228 6.14 11.02 -21.83
CA LEU A 228 6.90 10.78 -23.07
C LEU A 228 7.27 12.06 -23.84
N ASN A 229 6.40 13.08 -23.81
CA ASN A 229 6.66 14.35 -24.48
C ASN A 229 7.80 15.13 -23.80
N LYS A 230 7.84 15.14 -22.46
CA LYS A 230 8.93 15.80 -21.71
C LYS A 230 10.26 15.11 -21.96
N ILE A 231 10.28 13.78 -21.94
CA ILE A 231 11.48 12.97 -22.24
C ILE A 231 12.02 13.34 -23.63
N ALA A 232 11.15 13.34 -24.64
CA ALA A 232 11.56 13.70 -25.99
C ALA A 232 12.05 15.15 -26.10
N GLN A 233 11.39 16.10 -25.43
CA GLN A 233 11.81 17.50 -25.40
C GLN A 233 13.18 17.70 -24.73
N ASP A 234 13.45 17.00 -23.63
CA ASP A 234 14.74 17.04 -22.94
C ASP A 234 15.86 16.48 -23.83
N ILE A 235 15.59 15.38 -24.55
CA ILE A 235 16.54 14.80 -25.52
C ILE A 235 16.82 15.77 -26.67
N ILE A 236 15.77 16.35 -27.27
CA ILE A 236 15.88 17.31 -28.36
C ILE A 236 16.71 18.53 -27.92
N SER A 237 16.43 19.07 -26.73
CA SER A 237 17.10 20.27 -26.21
C SER A 237 18.59 20.03 -25.98
N GLN A 238 18.96 18.91 -25.35
CA GLN A 238 20.37 18.55 -25.12
C GLN A 238 21.12 18.24 -26.42
N ALA A 239 20.45 17.62 -27.41
CA ALA A 239 21.07 17.36 -28.70
C ALA A 239 21.41 18.67 -29.44
N TYR A 240 20.53 19.67 -29.43
CA TYR A 240 20.81 20.96 -30.06
C TYR A 240 21.91 21.75 -29.34
N GLU A 241 21.93 21.73 -28.00
CA GLU A 241 23.01 22.33 -27.21
C GLU A 241 24.38 21.74 -27.57
N MET A 242 24.48 20.41 -27.72
CA MET A 242 25.73 19.74 -28.09
C MET A 242 26.22 20.09 -29.50
N GLU A 243 25.30 20.37 -30.43
CA GLU A 243 25.64 20.65 -31.83
C GLU A 243 25.89 22.13 -32.11
N ASN A 244 25.81 22.99 -31.09
CA ASN A 244 25.89 24.46 -31.23
C ASN A 244 24.94 25.01 -32.30
N ILE A 245 23.83 24.30 -32.57
CA ILE A 245 22.77 24.78 -33.42
C ILE A 245 22.00 25.79 -32.57
N MET A 246 21.86 27.05 -33.02
CA MET A 246 20.94 27.96 -32.35
C MET A 246 19.60 27.24 -32.26
N VAL A 247 19.15 26.98 -31.03
CA VAL A 247 17.77 26.57 -30.78
C VAL A 247 16.95 27.61 -31.54
N PRO A 248 16.20 27.23 -32.59
CA PRO A 248 15.45 28.22 -33.33
C PRO A 248 14.63 28.99 -32.30
N GLU A 249 14.67 30.32 -32.30
CA GLU A 249 13.70 31.12 -31.56
C GLU A 249 12.32 30.70 -32.09
N ILE A 250 11.73 29.70 -31.44
CA ILE A 250 10.48 29.13 -31.89
C ILE A 250 9.43 30.18 -31.60
N THR A 251 8.96 30.79 -32.67
CA THR A 251 7.69 31.50 -32.78
C THR A 251 6.58 30.63 -32.18
N SER A 252 6.07 31.07 -31.02
CA SER A 252 4.95 30.52 -30.23
C SER A 252 5.14 29.09 -29.65
N ASP A 253 5.30 29.05 -28.33
CA ASP A 253 5.42 27.88 -27.45
C ASP A 253 4.21 26.91 -27.53
N ASP A 254 3.10 27.32 -28.15
CA ASP A 254 1.84 26.55 -28.21
C ASP A 254 1.78 25.47 -29.30
N GLN A 255 2.55 25.54 -30.40
CA GLN A 255 2.46 24.50 -31.46
C GLN A 255 3.34 23.26 -31.20
N ILE A 256 4.47 23.41 -30.50
CA ILE A 256 5.42 22.32 -30.25
C ILE A 256 5.06 21.54 -28.98
N ARG A 257 4.44 22.18 -27.99
CA ARG A 257 4.01 21.52 -26.74
C ARG A 257 2.87 20.52 -26.94
N TYR A 258 2.01 20.72 -27.94
CA TYR A 258 0.76 19.96 -28.10
C TYR A 258 0.73 18.96 -29.27
N ASN A 259 1.69 19.00 -30.21
CA ASN A 259 1.72 18.05 -31.34
C ASN A 259 2.70 16.89 -31.12
N ARG A 260 2.19 15.79 -30.57
CA ARG A 260 2.93 14.56 -30.30
C ARG A 260 3.63 13.98 -31.54
N GLN A 261 3.01 14.07 -32.72
CA GLN A 261 3.61 13.53 -33.96
C GLN A 261 4.80 14.38 -34.41
N LEU A 262 4.74 15.70 -34.22
CA LEU A 262 5.83 16.61 -34.55
C LEU A 262 7.06 16.33 -33.67
N ILE A 263 6.86 16.13 -32.36
CA ILE A 263 7.94 15.77 -31.42
C ILE A 263 8.58 14.45 -31.85
N LYS A 264 7.78 13.43 -32.20
CA LYS A 264 8.27 12.14 -32.69
C LYS A 264 9.08 12.28 -33.98
N ASN A 265 8.60 13.05 -34.94
CA ASN A 265 9.29 13.26 -36.21
C ASN A 265 10.66 13.93 -35.99
N ARG A 266 10.71 15.01 -35.18
CA ARG A 266 11.95 15.70 -34.84
C ARG A 266 12.94 14.82 -34.08
N LEU A 267 12.46 14.07 -33.10
CA LEU A 267 13.28 13.10 -32.38
C LEU A 267 13.87 12.05 -33.35
N GLY A 268 13.04 11.55 -34.26
CA GLY A 268 13.45 10.62 -35.31
C GLY A 268 14.46 11.21 -36.30
N GLU A 269 14.41 12.51 -36.59
CA GLU A 269 15.40 13.23 -37.41
C GLU A 269 16.75 13.34 -36.68
N ILE A 270 16.74 13.70 -35.39
CA ILE A 270 17.94 13.80 -34.57
C ILE A 270 18.64 12.45 -34.43
N LEU A 271 17.87 11.37 -34.24
CA LEU A 271 18.39 10.02 -34.05
C LEU A 271 18.63 9.25 -35.38
N HIS A 272 18.32 9.84 -36.55
CA HIS A 272 18.30 9.14 -37.84
C HIS A 272 19.65 8.48 -38.18
N ASP A 273 20.75 9.22 -38.02
CA ASP A 273 22.11 8.84 -38.45
C ASP A 273 23.20 9.04 -37.38
N LYS A 274 22.80 9.26 -36.13
CA LYS A 274 23.73 9.55 -35.03
C LYS A 274 23.90 8.35 -34.11
N SER A 275 25.13 8.07 -33.72
CA SER A 275 25.40 7.13 -32.65
C SER A 275 25.07 7.80 -31.31
N SER A 276 24.05 7.30 -30.62
CA SER A 276 23.51 7.95 -29.42
C SER A 276 23.64 7.07 -28.20
N LEU A 277 24.11 7.65 -27.10
CA LEU A 277 24.03 7.11 -25.74
C LEU A 277 23.07 7.98 -24.93
N ILE A 278 21.93 7.41 -24.54
CA ILE A 278 20.91 8.10 -23.75
C ILE A 278 20.82 7.42 -22.38
N VAL A 279 20.88 8.21 -21.30
CA VAL A 279 20.60 7.71 -19.95
C VAL A 279 19.21 8.19 -19.53
N LEU A 280 18.34 7.26 -19.17
CA LEU A 280 17.04 7.51 -18.56
C LEU A 280 17.16 7.18 -17.07
N ASP A 281 17.34 8.20 -16.24
CA ASP A 281 17.63 8.04 -14.82
C ASP A 281 16.36 7.99 -13.97
N ASP A 282 16.30 6.98 -13.09
CA ASP A 282 15.24 6.66 -12.13
C ASP A 282 13.85 6.42 -12.73
N MET A 283 13.79 5.55 -13.75
CA MET A 283 12.54 5.21 -14.42
C MET A 283 11.66 4.29 -13.56
N TYR A 284 10.37 4.62 -13.47
CA TYR A 284 9.36 3.78 -12.87
C TYR A 284 8.07 3.80 -13.71
N SER A 285 7.72 2.66 -14.31
CA SER A 285 6.46 2.51 -15.07
C SER A 285 6.09 1.03 -15.24
N THR A 286 4.81 0.72 -15.02
CA THR A 286 4.23 -0.60 -15.29
C THR A 286 3.33 -0.60 -16.53
N ASP A 287 3.20 0.55 -17.21
CA ASP A 287 2.38 0.71 -18.41
C ASP A 287 3.11 0.19 -19.65
N LYS A 288 2.77 -1.04 -20.04
CA LYS A 288 3.34 -1.71 -21.21
C LYS A 288 3.16 -0.91 -22.51
N ILE A 289 2.04 -0.19 -22.65
CA ILE A 289 1.72 0.56 -23.87
C ILE A 289 2.64 1.78 -23.96
N GLN A 290 2.79 2.53 -22.87
CA GLN A 290 3.70 3.68 -22.84
C GLN A 290 5.16 3.28 -23.02
N LEU A 291 5.59 2.16 -22.43
CA LEU A 291 6.95 1.66 -22.60
C LEU A 291 7.23 1.17 -24.02
N ALA A 292 6.27 0.50 -24.67
CA ALA A 292 6.38 0.13 -26.07
C ALA A 292 6.48 1.38 -26.97
N GLU A 293 5.68 2.40 -26.66
CA GLU A 293 5.73 3.65 -27.39
C GLU A 293 7.04 4.43 -27.19
N LEU A 294 7.59 4.43 -25.96
CA LEU A 294 8.92 4.99 -25.69
C LEU A 294 10.01 4.29 -26.51
N LYS A 295 9.96 2.96 -26.58
CA LYS A 295 10.89 2.15 -27.41
C LYS A 295 10.81 2.57 -28.88
N ASP A 296 9.59 2.72 -29.41
CA ASP A 296 9.40 3.14 -30.80
C ASP A 296 9.85 4.58 -31.05
N MET A 297 9.66 5.49 -30.09
CA MET A 297 10.13 6.87 -30.19
C MET A 297 11.66 7.00 -30.22
N LEU A 298 12.36 6.11 -29.51
CA LEU A 298 13.82 6.16 -29.35
C LEU A 298 14.56 5.23 -30.34
N ARG A 299 13.84 4.53 -31.20
CA ARG A 299 14.43 3.60 -32.16
C ARG A 299 15.22 4.35 -33.24
N GLY A 300 16.50 4.03 -33.37
CA GLY A 300 17.35 4.58 -34.43
C GLY A 300 16.96 4.02 -35.80
N LYS A 301 17.08 4.83 -36.85
CA LYS A 301 16.77 4.41 -38.23
C LYS A 301 17.97 3.77 -38.92
N ASN A 302 19.13 4.41 -38.90
CA ASN A 302 20.34 3.89 -39.55
C ASN A 302 21.36 3.37 -38.54
N LYS A 303 21.63 4.13 -37.46
CA LYS A 303 22.52 3.71 -36.37
C LYS A 303 21.74 3.23 -35.14
N CYS A 304 22.36 2.33 -34.38
CA CYS A 304 21.77 1.83 -33.15
C CYS A 304 21.75 2.93 -32.07
N THR A 305 20.59 3.17 -31.46
CA THR A 305 20.47 4.01 -30.26
C THR A 305 20.70 3.13 -29.04
N LYS A 306 21.68 3.49 -28.20
CA LYS A 306 22.02 2.75 -26.98
C LYS A 306 21.50 3.52 -25.76
N ILE A 307 20.80 2.82 -24.89
CA ILE A 307 20.07 3.41 -23.77
C ILE A 307 20.43 2.67 -22.49
N ILE A 308 20.84 3.43 -21.49
CA ILE A 308 20.97 2.95 -20.11
C ILE A 308 19.73 3.44 -19.37
N VAL A 309 18.99 2.51 -18.77
CA VAL A 309 17.90 2.84 -17.86
C VAL A 309 18.37 2.54 -16.44
N THR A 310 18.27 3.46 -15.50
CA THR A 310 18.41 3.11 -14.08
C THR A 310 17.01 2.97 -13.48
N THR A 311 16.78 1.90 -12.73
CA THR A 311 15.48 1.69 -12.09
C THR A 311 15.61 0.92 -10.79
N SER A 312 14.75 1.24 -9.83
CA SER A 312 14.56 0.48 -8.59
C SER A 312 13.44 -0.57 -8.71
N SER A 313 12.79 -0.68 -9.88
CA SER A 313 11.68 -1.59 -10.15
C SER A 313 12.11 -2.72 -11.08
N GLU A 314 12.13 -3.95 -10.55
CA GLU A 314 12.36 -5.16 -11.36
C GLU A 314 11.31 -5.30 -12.47
N THR A 315 10.04 -5.04 -12.17
CA THR A 315 8.97 -5.04 -13.18
C THR A 315 9.25 -4.04 -14.31
N THR A 316 9.65 -2.80 -13.99
CA THR A 316 9.96 -1.79 -15.02
C THR A 316 11.14 -2.24 -15.89
N ALA A 317 12.17 -2.83 -15.28
CA ALA A 317 13.33 -3.36 -16.00
C ALA A 317 12.93 -4.48 -16.98
N GLU A 318 12.12 -5.43 -16.52
CA GLU A 318 11.58 -6.55 -17.33
C GLU A 318 10.64 -6.10 -18.45
N LEU A 319 10.01 -4.93 -18.35
CA LEU A 319 9.15 -4.41 -19.42
C LEU A 319 9.92 -3.59 -20.46
N VAL A 320 10.94 -2.84 -20.03
CA VAL A 320 11.64 -1.88 -20.91
C VAL A 320 12.89 -2.46 -21.58
N HIS A 321 13.43 -3.58 -21.12
CA HIS A 321 14.68 -4.09 -21.66
C HIS A 321 14.60 -4.48 -23.14
N SER A 322 15.75 -4.41 -23.83
CA SER A 322 16.03 -5.22 -25.01
C SER A 322 17.23 -6.14 -24.80
N ILE A 323 18.07 -5.84 -23.80
CA ILE A 323 19.14 -6.68 -23.28
C ILE A 323 18.80 -7.00 -21.83
N ALA A 324 18.99 -8.25 -21.40
CA ALA A 324 18.63 -8.71 -20.05
C ALA A 324 19.05 -7.70 -18.96
N PRO A 325 18.16 -7.35 -18.01
CA PRO A 325 18.47 -6.39 -16.95
C PRO A 325 19.73 -6.76 -16.16
N TYR A 326 20.61 -5.78 -15.97
CA TYR A 326 21.80 -5.92 -15.13
C TYR A 326 21.45 -5.68 -13.66
N LYS A 327 21.41 -6.76 -12.87
CA LYS A 327 21.16 -6.67 -11.42
C LYS A 327 22.41 -6.20 -10.70
N LEU A 328 22.39 -4.96 -10.21
CA LEU A 328 23.51 -4.35 -9.51
C LEU A 328 23.62 -4.90 -8.08
N GLY A 329 24.74 -5.58 -7.80
CA GLY A 329 25.05 -6.15 -6.49
C GLY A 329 25.51 -5.15 -5.43
N HIS A 330 25.58 -5.65 -4.20
CA HIS A 330 26.14 -4.97 -3.03
C HIS A 330 27.66 -4.77 -3.18
N LEU A 331 28.21 -3.72 -2.56
CA LEU A 331 29.65 -3.56 -2.43
C LEU A 331 30.21 -4.43 -1.31
N SER A 332 31.51 -4.71 -1.38
CA SER A 332 32.24 -5.37 -0.29
C SER A 332 32.25 -4.50 0.97
N GLU A 333 32.39 -5.12 2.15
CA GLU A 333 32.54 -4.38 3.41
C GLU A 333 33.75 -3.42 3.37
N ASP A 334 34.84 -3.83 2.72
CA ASP A 334 36.05 -3.02 2.54
C ASP A 334 35.80 -1.78 1.67
N ASP A 335 35.02 -1.90 0.60
CA ASP A 335 34.68 -0.76 -0.25
C ASP A 335 33.70 0.18 0.44
N CYS A 336 32.72 -0.36 1.18
CA CYS A 336 31.85 0.45 2.04
C CYS A 336 32.65 1.16 3.14
N TRP A 337 33.66 0.51 3.71
CA TRP A 337 34.56 1.13 4.69
C TRP A 337 35.31 2.32 4.09
N LYS A 338 35.87 2.19 2.87
CA LYS A 338 36.54 3.31 2.19
C LYS A 338 35.59 4.50 1.98
N ILE A 339 34.35 4.25 1.55
CA ILE A 339 33.33 5.29 1.36
C ILE A 339 33.01 5.99 2.68
N PHE A 340 32.77 5.21 3.74
CA PHE A 340 32.48 5.73 5.08
C PHE A 340 33.67 6.55 5.61
N SER A 341 34.89 6.02 5.51
CA SER A 341 36.08 6.63 6.09
C SER A 341 36.43 7.98 5.44
N GLN A 342 36.24 8.10 4.12
CA GLN A 342 36.44 9.36 3.39
C GLN A 342 35.51 10.48 3.85
N LYS A 343 34.36 10.15 4.45
CA LYS A 343 33.38 11.13 4.95
C LYS A 343 33.47 11.34 6.45
N ALA A 344 33.79 10.30 7.20
CA ALA A 344 33.82 10.36 8.66
C ALA A 344 35.12 11.00 9.21
N PHE A 345 36.25 10.84 8.52
CA PHE A 345 37.56 11.28 8.99
C PHE A 345 38.19 12.31 8.06
N SER A 346 38.89 13.29 8.64
CA SER A 346 39.84 14.13 7.90
C SER A 346 41.20 13.43 7.71
N ASN A 347 41.64 12.64 8.70
CA ASN A 347 42.80 11.76 8.65
C ASN A 347 42.54 10.47 9.45
N PRO A 348 42.44 9.27 8.82
CA PRO A 348 42.14 8.02 9.52
C PRO A 348 43.24 7.54 10.48
N ASP A 349 44.49 7.93 10.25
CA ASP A 349 45.66 7.40 10.97
C ASP A 349 45.80 7.97 12.40
N GLU A 350 45.10 9.06 12.72
CA GLU A 350 45.17 9.73 14.02
C GLU A 350 44.26 9.11 15.09
N ASN A 351 43.25 8.29 14.72
CA ASN A 351 42.21 7.81 15.63
C ASN A 351 41.95 6.29 15.54
N ARG A 352 42.94 5.48 15.93
CA ARG A 352 42.90 4.01 15.80
C ARG A 352 41.72 3.31 16.50
N SER A 353 41.23 3.86 17.63
CA SER A 353 40.05 3.33 18.35
C SER A 353 38.73 3.54 17.59
N LEU A 354 38.57 4.72 16.98
CA LEU A 354 37.40 5.05 16.17
C LEU A 354 37.39 4.30 14.84
N VAL A 355 38.55 3.95 14.29
CA VAL A 355 38.66 3.11 13.09
C VAL A 355 37.99 1.75 13.30
N GLU A 356 38.29 1.06 14.41
CA GLU A 356 37.69 -0.25 14.69
C GLU A 356 36.18 -0.13 14.96
N THR A 357 35.77 0.89 15.71
CA THR A 357 34.34 1.17 15.95
C THR A 357 33.60 1.47 14.64
N GLY A 358 34.21 2.27 13.77
CA GLY A 358 33.69 2.61 12.45
C GLY A 358 33.51 1.39 11.55
N LYS A 359 34.45 0.44 11.56
CA LYS A 359 34.31 -0.81 10.80
C LYS A 359 33.09 -1.63 11.26
N GLN A 360 32.81 -1.65 12.56
CA GLN A 360 31.59 -2.29 13.07
C GLN A 360 30.31 -1.53 12.67
N ILE A 361 30.33 -0.19 12.66
CA ILE A 361 29.21 0.64 12.18
C ILE A 361 28.94 0.39 10.68
N VAL A 362 29.98 0.25 9.86
CA VAL A 362 29.83 0.05 8.41
C VAL A 362 29.09 -1.24 8.07
N LYS A 363 29.20 -2.29 8.90
CA LYS A 363 28.44 -3.54 8.72
C LYS A 363 26.92 -3.31 8.70
N ILE A 364 26.44 -2.27 9.38
CA ILE A 364 25.01 -1.88 9.39
C ILE A 364 24.53 -1.56 7.97
N CYS A 365 25.40 -1.09 7.07
CA CYS A 365 25.05 -0.71 5.71
C CYS A 365 24.75 -1.91 4.80
N GLU A 366 25.12 -3.14 5.19
CA GLU A 366 24.92 -4.36 4.37
C GLU A 366 25.35 -4.17 2.91
N GLY A 367 26.51 -3.55 2.69
CA GLY A 367 27.08 -3.31 1.36
C GLY A 367 26.39 -2.21 0.54
N MET A 368 25.49 -1.41 1.13
CA MET A 368 24.79 -0.30 0.47
C MET A 368 25.61 1.01 0.49
N PRO A 369 26.13 1.47 -0.66
CA PRO A 369 27.05 2.62 -0.72
C PRO A 369 26.43 3.93 -0.24
N GLY A 370 25.17 4.19 -0.59
CA GLY A 370 24.46 5.40 -0.18
C GLY A 370 24.29 5.51 1.34
N ILE A 371 24.11 4.37 2.03
CA ILE A 371 23.99 4.34 3.49
C ILE A 371 25.36 4.52 4.14
N ALA A 372 26.41 3.87 3.62
CA ALA A 372 27.79 4.06 4.09
C ALA A 372 28.22 5.54 4.01
N TYR A 373 27.88 6.19 2.89
CA TYR A 373 28.12 7.62 2.70
C TYR A 373 27.39 8.47 3.75
N SER A 374 26.09 8.23 3.96
CA SER A 374 25.29 8.99 4.91
C SER A 374 25.74 8.78 6.36
N LEU A 375 26.06 7.54 6.76
CA LEU A 375 26.61 7.25 8.07
C LEU A 375 27.95 7.97 8.27
N GLY A 376 28.87 7.89 7.31
CA GLY A 376 30.15 8.59 7.41
C GLY A 376 29.97 10.10 7.58
N SER A 377 29.04 10.69 6.83
CA SER A 377 28.72 12.11 6.92
C SER A 377 28.10 12.50 8.28
N VAL A 378 27.24 11.65 8.85
CA VAL A 378 26.60 11.88 10.15
C VAL A 378 27.59 11.74 11.32
N MET A 379 28.55 10.81 11.17
CA MET A 379 29.59 10.54 12.18
C MET A 379 30.74 11.54 12.14
N CYS A 380 30.86 12.33 11.08
CA CYS A 380 31.85 13.40 10.97
C CYS A 380 31.73 14.38 12.15
N ASN A 381 32.85 14.71 12.79
CA ASN A 381 32.95 15.62 13.94
C ASN A 381 32.10 15.21 15.17
N ARG A 382 31.85 13.92 15.36
CA ARG A 382 31.18 13.37 16.56
C ARG A 382 32.17 12.85 17.60
N ASP A 383 31.77 12.93 18.87
CA ASP A 383 32.52 12.44 20.02
C ASP A 383 32.48 10.91 20.13
N ASP A 384 33.48 10.31 20.78
CA ASP A 384 33.63 8.86 20.98
C ASP A 384 32.37 8.18 21.56
N GLY A 385 31.64 8.87 22.45
CA GLY A 385 30.39 8.37 23.03
C GLY A 385 29.30 8.20 21.98
N SER A 386 29.18 9.14 21.05
CA SER A 386 28.27 9.05 19.90
C SER A 386 28.64 7.89 18.96
N TRP A 387 29.93 7.59 18.78
CA TRP A 387 30.38 6.44 17.97
C TRP A 387 30.04 5.10 18.61
N LEU A 388 30.32 4.93 19.91
CA LEU A 388 29.95 3.72 20.65
C LEU A 388 28.43 3.51 20.66
N TRP A 389 27.66 4.58 20.86
CA TRP A 389 26.22 4.51 20.79
C TRP A 389 25.74 4.12 19.38
N ALA A 390 26.34 4.67 18.32
CA ALA A 390 25.97 4.33 16.95
C ALA A 390 26.25 2.86 16.59
N ARG A 391 27.32 2.27 17.14
CA ARG A 391 27.67 0.85 16.97
C ARG A 391 26.62 -0.09 17.57
N ASP A 392 26.09 0.26 18.73
CA ASP A 392 25.25 -0.63 19.54
C ASP A 392 23.74 -0.47 19.26
N LYS A 393 23.36 0.45 18.36
CA LYS A 393 21.97 0.82 18.09
C LYS A 393 21.52 0.51 16.67
N GLU A 394 20.21 0.31 16.51
CA GLU A 394 19.64 0.10 15.18
C GLU A 394 19.66 1.38 14.34
N ILE A 395 19.83 1.22 13.03
CA ILE A 395 19.99 2.34 12.09
C ILE A 395 18.84 3.37 12.13
N TRP A 396 17.62 2.93 12.44
CA TRP A 396 16.48 3.85 12.55
C TRP A 396 16.50 4.68 13.84
N GLU A 397 17.13 4.21 14.91
CA GLU A 397 17.39 5.04 16.10
C GLU A 397 18.43 6.11 15.77
N LEU A 398 19.43 5.78 14.95
CA LEU A 398 20.42 6.74 14.44
C LEU A 398 19.74 7.82 13.60
N GLU A 399 18.85 7.42 12.67
CA GLU A 399 18.06 8.33 11.85
C GLU A 399 17.26 9.33 12.70
N LYS A 400 16.61 8.85 13.77
CA LYS A 400 15.84 9.70 14.71
C LYS A 400 16.74 10.65 15.50
N ARG A 401 17.91 10.18 15.97
CA ARG A 401 18.82 10.98 16.79
C ARG A 401 19.52 12.08 15.97
N PHE A 402 19.92 11.78 14.75
CA PHE A 402 20.77 12.66 13.93
C PHE A 402 20.01 13.34 12.78
N SER A 403 18.70 13.54 12.91
CA SER A 403 17.81 14.04 11.84
C SER A 403 18.13 15.45 11.30
N SER A 404 19.09 16.19 11.90
CA SER A 404 19.46 17.54 11.48
C SER A 404 20.41 17.51 10.26
N GLY A 405 19.85 17.59 9.05
CA GLY A 405 20.57 17.94 7.81
C GLY A 405 20.76 16.82 6.79
N LEU A 406 21.24 15.64 7.20
CA LEU A 406 21.48 14.48 6.33
C LEU A 406 20.74 13.25 6.86
N LYS A 407 20.01 12.57 5.97
CA LYS A 407 19.20 11.40 6.32
C LYS A 407 19.89 10.12 5.87
N ILE A 408 20.08 9.20 6.81
CA ILE A 408 20.69 7.89 6.61
C ILE A 408 19.77 7.02 5.74
N LEU A 409 18.47 7.03 6.01
CA LEU A 409 17.45 6.24 5.30
C LEU A 409 16.80 6.98 4.12
N ALA A 410 17.44 8.05 3.63
CA ALA A 410 16.99 8.79 2.45
C ALA A 410 16.71 7.91 1.22
N PRO A 411 17.53 6.89 0.88
CA PRO A 411 17.31 6.08 -0.32
C PRO A 411 15.93 5.42 -0.38
N PHE A 412 15.37 5.01 0.77
CA PHE A 412 14.06 4.36 0.81
C PHE A 412 12.89 5.35 0.90
N SER A 413 13.16 6.56 1.39
CA SER A 413 12.14 7.57 1.64
C SER A 413 11.37 7.95 0.38
N GLU A 414 12.08 8.20 -0.72
CA GLU A 414 11.46 8.61 -1.98
C GLU A 414 10.52 7.53 -2.55
N LEU A 415 10.96 6.27 -2.55
CA LEU A 415 10.14 5.13 -2.97
C LEU A 415 8.88 5.02 -2.11
N TYR A 416 9.02 5.04 -0.79
CA TYR A 416 7.89 4.96 0.13
C TYR A 416 6.89 6.08 -0.07
N TYR A 417 7.36 7.32 -0.24
CA TYR A 417 6.48 8.46 -0.42
C TYR A 417 5.69 8.41 -1.72
N ASN A 418 6.26 7.79 -2.76
CA ASN A 418 5.59 7.59 -4.04
C ASN A 418 4.59 6.41 -4.04
N MET A 419 4.58 5.56 -3.00
CA MET A 419 3.62 4.46 -2.89
C MET A 419 2.17 4.96 -2.74
N PRO A 420 1.17 4.21 -3.25
CA PRO A 420 -0.23 4.43 -2.91
C PRO A 420 -0.46 4.44 -1.40
N SER A 421 -1.40 5.25 -0.91
CA SER A 421 -1.67 5.41 0.52
C SER A 421 -1.94 4.10 1.25
N THR A 422 -2.69 3.18 0.64
CA THR A 422 -2.95 1.83 1.17
C THR A 422 -1.70 0.98 1.30
N LEU A 423 -0.81 1.05 0.30
CA LEU A 423 0.46 0.32 0.31
C LEU A 423 1.38 0.84 1.42
N LYS A 424 1.35 2.14 1.73
CA LYS A 424 2.09 2.72 2.87
C LYS A 424 1.68 2.12 4.22
N LEU A 425 0.39 1.87 4.44
CA LEU A 425 -0.09 1.17 5.64
C LEU A 425 0.40 -0.28 5.69
N CYS A 426 0.30 -0.97 4.56
CA CYS A 426 0.77 -2.36 4.41
C CYS A 426 2.28 -2.45 4.70
N PHE A 427 3.07 -1.52 4.16
CA PHE A 427 4.51 -1.41 4.40
C PHE A 427 4.83 -1.15 5.86
N GLY A 428 4.18 -0.16 6.49
CA GLY A 428 4.38 0.14 7.91
C GLY A 428 4.03 -1.06 8.82
N TYR A 429 3.02 -1.84 8.47
CA TYR A 429 2.64 -3.05 9.22
C TYR A 429 3.74 -4.13 9.22
N LEU A 430 4.58 -4.21 8.18
CA LEU A 430 5.64 -5.22 8.09
C LEU A 430 6.69 -5.10 9.21
N SER A 431 6.75 -3.96 9.90
CA SER A 431 7.57 -3.75 11.10
C SER A 431 7.21 -4.69 12.27
N ILE A 432 5.98 -5.23 12.31
CA ILE A 432 5.54 -6.16 13.36
C ILE A 432 6.29 -7.50 13.30
N PHE A 433 6.81 -7.88 12.13
CA PHE A 433 7.57 -9.12 11.96
C PHE A 433 9.02 -8.90 12.42
N PRO A 434 9.65 -9.87 13.10
CA PRO A 434 11.05 -9.75 13.49
C PRO A 434 11.98 -9.55 12.29
N LYS A 435 13.05 -8.77 12.48
CA LYS A 435 14.11 -8.58 11.49
C LYS A 435 14.63 -9.92 10.98
N GLY A 436 14.74 -10.07 9.66
CA GLY A 436 15.21 -11.29 9.02
C GLY A 436 14.27 -12.51 9.12
N SER A 437 13.06 -12.37 9.67
CA SER A 437 12.11 -13.49 9.71
C SER A 437 11.43 -13.72 8.35
N THR A 438 11.10 -14.99 8.08
CA THR A 438 10.22 -15.37 6.97
C THR A 438 8.77 -15.09 7.33
N ILE A 439 8.02 -14.65 6.33
CA ILE A 439 6.62 -14.25 6.42
C ILE A 439 5.85 -15.07 5.39
N ASP A 440 4.85 -15.82 5.84
CA ASP A 440 3.91 -16.49 4.95
C ASP A 440 3.07 -15.44 4.22
N LYS A 441 3.14 -15.47 2.88
CA LYS A 441 2.51 -14.48 2.00
C LYS A 441 0.99 -14.43 2.19
N ASP A 442 0.34 -15.58 2.29
CA ASP A 442 -1.13 -15.64 2.37
C ASP A 442 -1.59 -15.18 3.75
N LYS A 443 -0.89 -15.58 4.82
CA LYS A 443 -1.15 -15.07 6.17
C LYS A 443 -0.99 -13.56 6.25
N LEU A 444 0.03 -12.99 5.60
CA LEU A 444 0.23 -11.54 5.54
C LEU A 444 -0.95 -10.83 4.85
N VAL A 445 -1.42 -11.36 3.71
CA VAL A 445 -2.60 -10.81 3.01
C VAL A 445 -3.84 -10.87 3.90
N GLN A 446 -4.07 -11.99 4.61
CA GLN A 446 -5.18 -12.11 5.55
C GLN A 446 -5.09 -11.09 6.70
N GLN A 447 -3.89 -10.82 7.23
CA GLN A 447 -3.69 -9.79 8.26
C GLN A 447 -3.98 -8.37 7.73
N TRP A 448 -3.53 -8.04 6.52
CA TRP A 448 -3.86 -6.77 5.88
C TRP A 448 -5.36 -6.60 5.62
N MET A 449 -6.05 -7.68 5.22
CA MET A 449 -7.51 -7.70 5.06
C MET A 449 -8.21 -7.45 6.39
N ALA A 450 -7.81 -8.17 7.45
CA ALA A 450 -8.36 -8.02 8.79
C ALA A 450 -8.22 -6.59 9.35
N LEU A 451 -7.16 -5.86 8.94
CA LEU A 451 -6.91 -4.46 9.32
C LEU A 451 -7.58 -3.43 8.40
N ASP A 452 -8.38 -3.85 7.42
CA ASP A 452 -9.00 -3.02 6.37
C ASP A 452 -7.96 -2.20 5.57
N MET A 453 -6.72 -2.69 5.44
CA MET A 453 -5.66 -1.99 4.70
C MET A 453 -5.79 -2.19 3.19
N VAL A 454 -6.37 -3.31 2.77
CA VAL A 454 -6.57 -3.68 1.36
C VAL A 454 -8.06 -3.69 1.00
N GLY A 455 -8.41 -3.09 -0.14
CA GLY A 455 -9.79 -3.04 -0.65
C GLY A 455 -10.04 -1.90 -1.64
N SER A 456 -11.06 -2.02 -2.50
CA SER A 456 -11.41 -1.02 -3.53
C SER A 456 -12.49 -0.05 -3.05
N LYS A 457 -12.40 1.24 -3.44
CA LYS A 457 -13.47 2.25 -3.30
C LYS A 457 -14.79 1.84 -4.00
N HIS A 458 -14.69 1.00 -5.04
CA HIS A 458 -15.81 0.65 -5.91
C HIS A 458 -16.05 -0.87 -6.03
N GLY A 459 -15.31 -1.70 -5.29
CA GLY A 459 -15.42 -3.16 -5.34
C GLY A 459 -14.99 -3.79 -6.67
N THR A 460 -14.17 -3.09 -7.46
CA THR A 460 -13.71 -3.53 -8.79
C THR A 460 -12.89 -4.83 -8.77
N LEU A 461 -12.11 -5.08 -7.72
CA LEU A 461 -11.34 -6.31 -7.51
C LEU A 461 -11.48 -6.80 -6.06
N PRO A 462 -11.38 -8.13 -5.81
CA PRO A 462 -11.37 -8.69 -4.47
C PRO A 462 -10.18 -8.21 -3.63
N ALA A 463 -10.36 -8.11 -2.30
CA ALA A 463 -9.33 -7.59 -1.40
C ALA A 463 -8.04 -8.44 -1.38
N HIS A 464 -8.15 -9.77 -1.51
CA HIS A 464 -6.97 -10.64 -1.58
C HIS A 464 -6.13 -10.38 -2.83
N VAL A 465 -6.76 -10.06 -3.97
CA VAL A 465 -6.07 -9.71 -5.22
C VAL A 465 -5.28 -8.41 -5.04
N HIS A 466 -5.87 -7.41 -4.37
CA HIS A 466 -5.15 -6.19 -4.02
C HIS A 466 -3.96 -6.47 -3.10
N GLY A 467 -4.12 -7.36 -2.11
CA GLY A 467 -3.03 -7.80 -1.26
C GLY A 467 -1.87 -8.41 -2.05
N GLU A 468 -2.16 -9.31 -2.98
CA GLU A 468 -1.16 -9.91 -3.86
C GLU A 468 -0.45 -8.85 -4.72
N MET A 469 -1.20 -7.93 -5.34
CA MET A 469 -0.63 -6.84 -6.13
C MET A 469 0.34 -5.98 -5.32
N TYR A 470 0.03 -5.72 -4.04
CA TYR A 470 0.90 -4.97 -3.14
C TYR A 470 2.15 -5.74 -2.74
N ILE A 471 2.06 -7.05 -2.56
CA ILE A 471 3.25 -7.89 -2.34
C ILE A 471 4.15 -7.86 -3.58
N GLN A 472 3.57 -8.01 -4.77
CA GLN A 472 4.32 -7.95 -6.03
C GLN A 472 4.99 -6.59 -6.24
N GLU A 473 4.33 -5.50 -5.86
CA GLU A 473 4.91 -4.15 -5.90
C GLU A 473 6.13 -4.03 -4.96
N LEU A 474 6.02 -4.53 -3.72
CA LEU A 474 7.13 -4.55 -2.76
C LEU A 474 8.28 -5.47 -3.18
N LEU A 475 7.98 -6.60 -3.82
CA LEU A 475 8.99 -7.47 -4.44
C LEU A 475 9.72 -6.73 -5.57
N SER A 476 8.95 -6.07 -6.44
CA SER A 476 9.50 -5.29 -7.55
C SER A 476 10.45 -4.18 -7.08
N MET A 477 10.24 -3.61 -5.90
CA MET A 477 11.11 -2.57 -5.31
C MET A 477 12.29 -3.13 -4.50
N PHE A 478 12.49 -4.45 -4.48
CA PHE A 478 13.47 -5.14 -3.63
C PHE A 478 13.25 -4.94 -2.12
N PHE A 479 12.04 -4.55 -1.71
CA PHE A 479 11.69 -4.40 -0.29
C PHE A 479 11.41 -5.76 0.35
N LEU A 480 10.85 -6.67 -0.44
CA LEU A 480 10.69 -8.09 -0.12
C LEU A 480 11.54 -8.93 -1.06
N ARG A 481 11.86 -10.15 -0.64
CA ARG A 481 12.38 -11.23 -1.49
C ARG A 481 11.60 -12.51 -1.25
N ILE A 482 11.41 -13.31 -2.30
CA ILE A 482 10.89 -14.67 -2.16
C ILE A 482 12.04 -15.55 -1.68
N GLN A 483 11.80 -16.35 -0.64
CA GLN A 483 12.77 -17.35 -0.19
C GLN A 483 12.33 -18.72 -0.70
N GLU A 484 13.07 -19.26 -1.66
CA GLU A 484 12.88 -20.64 -2.10
C GLU A 484 13.36 -21.56 -0.97
N MET A 485 12.42 -22.26 -0.34
CA MET A 485 12.76 -23.32 0.61
C MET A 485 13.34 -24.48 -0.19
N PRO A 486 14.52 -25.03 0.16
CA PRO A 486 15.02 -26.25 -0.46
C PRO A 486 14.09 -27.40 -0.08
N SER A 487 13.12 -27.72 -0.93
CA SER A 487 12.35 -28.95 -0.81
C SER A 487 13.28 -30.12 -1.12
N GLY A 488 13.60 -30.91 -0.09
CA GLY A 488 14.11 -32.25 -0.27
C GLY A 488 13.15 -33.02 -1.17
N THR A 489 13.70 -33.64 -2.21
CA THR A 489 12.99 -34.16 -3.40
C THR A 489 12.36 -33.05 -4.23
N GLY A 490 13.00 -32.71 -5.35
CA GLY A 490 12.51 -31.62 -6.16
C GLY A 490 11.11 -31.91 -6.75
N ILE A 491 10.57 -30.91 -7.45
CA ILE A 491 9.22 -30.87 -8.04
C ILE A 491 8.20 -30.99 -6.92
N SER A 492 8.09 -29.89 -6.18
CA SER A 492 6.88 -29.55 -5.45
C SER A 492 6.26 -28.36 -6.19
N HIS A 493 5.47 -28.63 -7.23
CA HIS A 493 4.40 -27.70 -7.58
C HIS A 493 3.24 -27.77 -6.59
N THR A 494 3.32 -28.63 -5.56
CA THR A 494 2.80 -28.22 -4.25
C THR A 494 3.64 -27.04 -3.80
N ASN A 495 3.26 -25.83 -4.18
CA ASN A 495 3.82 -24.64 -3.56
C ASN A 495 3.56 -24.81 -2.06
N GLY A 496 4.58 -25.22 -1.31
CA GLY A 496 4.64 -24.86 0.10
C GLY A 496 4.37 -23.36 0.21
N PRO A 497 3.86 -22.88 1.35
CA PRO A 497 3.46 -21.49 1.49
C PRO A 497 4.56 -20.59 0.94
N VAL A 498 4.23 -19.74 -0.03
CA VAL A 498 5.21 -18.81 -0.59
C VAL A 498 5.62 -17.90 0.56
N VAL A 499 6.87 -18.03 0.98
CA VAL A 499 7.42 -17.22 2.06
C VAL A 499 8.20 -16.06 1.48
N VAL A 500 7.93 -14.87 2.01
CA VAL A 500 8.65 -13.65 1.70
C VAL A 500 9.47 -13.22 2.89
N GLN A 501 10.58 -12.53 2.64
CA GLN A 501 11.43 -11.97 3.68
C GLN A 501 11.70 -10.51 3.35
N MET A 502 11.59 -9.65 4.37
CA MET A 502 11.92 -8.24 4.22
C MET A 502 13.43 -8.03 4.37
N HIS A 503 14.01 -7.18 3.51
CA HIS A 503 15.41 -6.79 3.63
C HIS A 503 15.64 -6.06 4.97
N ASN A 504 16.74 -6.34 5.66
CA ASN A 504 17.02 -5.81 7.01
C ASN A 504 17.03 -4.28 7.10
N LEU A 505 17.70 -3.60 6.17
CA LEU A 505 17.66 -2.13 6.07
C LEU A 505 16.25 -1.58 5.81
N VAL A 506 15.45 -2.27 4.98
CA VAL A 506 14.07 -1.91 4.69
C VAL A 506 13.18 -2.14 5.91
N HIS A 507 13.45 -3.19 6.69
CA HIS A 507 12.79 -3.45 7.97
C HIS A 507 13.09 -2.35 8.99
N ALA A 508 14.34 -1.90 9.10
CA ALA A 508 14.68 -0.75 9.92
C ALA A 508 13.96 0.52 9.45
N PHE A 509 13.85 0.73 8.14
CA PHE A 509 13.05 1.82 7.59
C PHE A 509 11.54 1.67 7.87
N ALA A 510 10.99 0.45 7.86
CA ALA A 510 9.61 0.20 8.28
C ALA A 510 9.39 0.54 9.77
N ASN A 511 10.32 0.18 10.65
CA ASN A 511 10.31 0.60 12.07
C ASN A 511 10.34 2.13 12.23
N TYR A 512 11.18 2.80 11.42
CA TYR A 512 11.25 4.26 11.39
C TYR A 512 9.89 4.89 11.01
N VAL A 513 9.27 4.39 9.93
CA VAL A 513 7.97 4.87 9.42
C VAL A 513 6.82 4.60 10.37
N ALA A 514 6.77 3.39 10.95
CA ALA A 514 5.79 2.98 11.95
C ALA A 514 5.83 3.97 13.13
N GLY A 515 7.03 4.36 13.58
CA GLY A 515 7.19 5.37 14.62
C GLY A 515 6.41 4.96 15.88
N ASN A 516 5.46 5.79 16.29
CA ASN A 516 4.63 5.53 17.48
C ASN A 516 3.45 4.57 17.24
N ASP A 517 3.30 4.02 16.03
CA ASP A 517 2.28 3.01 15.75
C ASP A 517 2.67 1.61 16.30
N LEU A 518 3.96 1.32 16.48
CA LEU A 518 4.48 0.03 16.94
C LEU A 518 5.18 0.16 18.30
N ILE A 519 4.94 -0.81 19.19
CA ILE A 519 5.77 -1.07 20.36
C ILE A 519 6.17 -2.54 20.43
N ILE A 520 7.42 -2.80 20.80
CA ILE A 520 7.94 -4.12 21.10
C ILE A 520 8.17 -4.16 22.61
N LEU A 521 7.49 -5.07 23.29
CA LEU A 521 7.55 -5.28 24.73
C LEU A 521 8.30 -6.58 25.02
N ASP A 522 9.40 -6.50 25.75
CA ASP A 522 10.05 -7.67 26.35
C ASP A 522 9.57 -7.87 27.80
N ALA A 523 9.74 -9.08 28.34
CA ALA A 523 9.23 -9.46 29.67
C ALA A 523 9.76 -8.55 30.81
N GLY A 524 10.96 -8.01 30.65
CA GLY A 524 11.59 -7.08 31.60
C GLY A 524 11.06 -5.63 31.53
N ASP A 525 10.46 -5.22 30.42
CA ASP A 525 10.05 -3.83 30.16
C ASP A 525 8.60 -3.53 30.60
N LEU A 526 7.83 -4.56 30.93
CA LEU A 526 6.44 -4.42 31.39
C LEU A 526 6.33 -3.71 32.75
N SER A 527 7.41 -3.72 33.56
CA SER A 527 7.52 -2.98 34.83
C SER A 527 8.00 -1.53 34.63
N ASN A 528 8.88 -1.29 33.66
CA ASN A 528 9.52 0.01 33.37
C ASN A 528 8.93 0.71 32.14
N GLY A 529 7.59 0.85 32.08
CA GLY A 529 6.97 1.69 31.04
C GLY A 529 7.30 3.18 31.17
N PRO A 530 7.01 4.01 30.14
CA PRO A 530 7.41 5.41 30.06
C PRO A 530 7.02 6.23 31.30
N SER A 531 7.88 7.21 31.62
CA SER A 531 7.70 8.16 32.72
C SER A 531 6.28 8.72 32.76
N ALA A 532 5.69 8.81 33.96
CA ALA A 532 4.32 9.29 34.16
C ALA A 532 4.11 10.68 33.51
N GLY A 533 3.48 10.71 32.32
CA GLY A 533 3.17 11.97 31.62
C GLY A 533 2.92 11.84 30.12
N GLU A 534 3.66 10.98 29.40
CA GLU A 534 3.52 10.82 27.95
C GLU A 534 2.57 9.66 27.59
N LYS A 535 1.30 9.98 27.33
CA LYS A 535 0.32 9.01 26.83
C LYS A 535 0.56 8.74 25.34
N ILE A 536 1.39 7.74 25.04
CA ILE A 536 1.57 7.22 23.68
C ILE A 536 0.70 5.96 23.54
N SER A 537 -0.23 5.97 22.58
CA SER A 537 -1.06 4.81 22.24
C SER A 537 -0.51 4.12 21.00
N TYR A 538 -0.39 2.80 21.05
CA TYR A 538 0.17 1.99 19.96
C TYR A 538 -0.92 1.20 19.23
N ASN A 539 -0.82 1.15 17.90
CA ASN A 539 -1.75 0.40 17.04
C ASN A 539 -1.31 -1.06 16.86
N TYR A 540 0.00 -1.31 16.89
CA TYR A 540 0.64 -2.60 16.73
C TYR A 540 1.50 -2.90 17.96
N VAL A 541 1.35 -4.09 18.52
CA VAL A 541 2.09 -4.51 19.71
C VAL A 541 2.72 -5.86 19.44
N VAL A 542 4.01 -5.98 19.73
CA VAL A 542 4.71 -7.27 19.76
C VAL A 542 5.12 -7.55 21.20
N VAL A 543 4.72 -8.69 21.74
CA VAL A 543 5.15 -9.14 23.06
C VAL A 543 6.09 -10.32 22.90
N LYS A 544 7.28 -10.24 23.51
CA LYS A 544 8.32 -11.28 23.43
C LYS A 544 8.64 -11.87 24.80
N ASN A 545 9.03 -13.14 24.80
CA ASN A 545 9.73 -13.84 25.89
C ASN A 545 9.09 -13.74 27.29
N ASP A 546 7.76 -13.54 27.37
CA ASP A 546 7.10 -13.43 28.68
C ASP A 546 7.05 -14.79 29.41
N ALA A 547 7.71 -14.83 30.57
CA ALA A 547 7.74 -15.94 31.51
C ALA A 547 6.62 -15.85 32.58
N GLY A 548 5.74 -14.85 32.54
CA GLY A 548 4.50 -14.80 33.31
C GLY A 548 4.57 -14.16 34.70
N GLN A 549 5.55 -13.28 34.95
CA GLN A 549 5.74 -12.65 36.27
C GLN A 549 5.17 -11.22 36.40
N SER A 550 4.78 -10.55 35.30
CA SER A 550 4.30 -9.16 35.32
C SER A 550 2.95 -9.00 34.62
N THR A 551 2.08 -8.11 35.13
CA THR A 551 0.84 -7.73 34.44
C THR A 551 1.13 -6.58 33.48
N PRO A 552 0.58 -6.59 32.25
CA PRO A 552 0.85 -5.52 31.31
C PRO A 552 0.22 -4.21 31.79
N LYS A 553 0.91 -3.08 31.60
CA LYS A 553 0.32 -1.75 31.80
C LYS A 553 -0.87 -1.61 30.84
N LYS A 554 -2.08 -1.72 31.38
CA LYS A 554 -3.36 -1.74 30.64
C LYS A 554 -3.45 -0.63 29.59
N GLU A 555 -2.93 0.55 29.93
CA GLU A 555 -2.95 1.73 29.07
C GLU A 555 -2.28 1.50 27.70
N LEU A 556 -1.22 0.67 27.63
CA LEU A 556 -0.47 0.39 26.40
C LEU A 556 -1.27 -0.43 25.38
N LEU A 557 -2.20 -1.28 25.85
CA LEU A 557 -2.91 -2.25 25.02
C LEU A 557 -4.27 -1.74 24.54
N THR A 558 -4.85 -0.74 25.21
CA THR A 558 -6.25 -0.31 24.99
C THR A 558 -6.59 0.11 23.57
N LYS A 559 -5.61 0.59 22.78
CA LYS A 559 -5.79 1.05 21.39
C LYS A 559 -5.20 0.09 20.35
N ALA A 560 -4.64 -1.04 20.79
CA ALA A 560 -4.00 -1.99 19.88
C ALA A 560 -5.02 -2.66 18.95
N ARG A 561 -4.66 -2.72 17.67
CA ARG A 561 -5.45 -3.31 16.58
C ARG A 561 -4.83 -4.60 16.06
N ALA A 562 -3.52 -4.75 16.20
CA ALA A 562 -2.80 -6.00 15.99
C ALA A 562 -1.88 -6.30 17.16
N VAL A 563 -1.90 -7.53 17.64
CA VAL A 563 -0.99 -8.01 18.68
C VAL A 563 -0.38 -9.34 18.24
N SER A 564 0.94 -9.43 18.33
CA SER A 564 1.69 -10.66 18.09
C SER A 564 2.44 -11.06 19.36
N PHE A 565 2.14 -12.24 19.90
CA PHE A 565 2.87 -12.85 21.00
C PHE A 565 3.91 -13.81 20.42
N LYS A 566 5.17 -13.68 20.84
CA LYS A 566 6.28 -14.52 20.40
C LYS A 566 7.00 -15.11 21.61
N ASN A 567 7.22 -16.43 21.59
CA ASN A 567 7.91 -17.16 22.66
C ASN A 567 7.28 -16.96 24.05
N CYS A 568 5.96 -16.77 24.11
CA CYS A 568 5.24 -16.62 25.39
C CYS A 568 4.72 -17.97 25.89
N SER A 569 4.82 -18.22 27.20
CA SER A 569 4.35 -19.47 27.83
C SER A 569 3.25 -19.26 28.89
N ALA A 570 2.96 -18.02 29.28
CA ALA A 570 2.04 -17.72 30.38
C ALA A 570 0.58 -17.48 29.91
N SER A 571 -0.29 -18.48 30.12
CA SER A 571 -1.73 -18.38 29.79
C SER A 571 -2.47 -17.29 30.58
N LYS A 572 -2.05 -17.04 31.82
CA LYS A 572 -2.62 -15.99 32.68
C LYS A 572 -2.33 -14.58 32.15
N PHE A 573 -1.09 -14.32 31.73
CA PHE A 573 -0.70 -13.06 31.11
C PHE A 573 -1.53 -12.80 29.84
N LEU A 574 -1.69 -13.81 29.00
CA LEU A 574 -2.53 -13.72 27.81
C LEU A 574 -3.99 -13.40 28.17
N ALA A 575 -4.56 -14.00 29.21
CA ALA A 575 -5.93 -13.72 29.65
C ALA A 575 -6.11 -12.28 30.13
N ASP A 576 -5.15 -11.76 30.90
CA ASP A 576 -5.14 -10.38 31.39
C ASP A 576 -4.98 -9.38 30.24
N ALA A 577 -4.05 -9.66 29.31
CA ALA A 577 -3.84 -8.83 28.13
C ALA A 577 -5.08 -8.78 27.21
N ILE A 578 -5.66 -9.95 26.87
CA ILE A 578 -6.86 -10.06 26.02
C ILE A 578 -8.04 -9.25 26.56
N SER A 579 -8.17 -9.17 27.89
CA SER A 579 -9.28 -8.43 28.53
C SER A 579 -9.22 -6.91 28.27
N GLU A 580 -8.05 -6.37 27.93
CA GLU A 580 -7.86 -4.93 27.63
C GLU A 580 -7.94 -4.62 26.12
N LEU A 581 -7.87 -5.62 25.26
CA LEU A 581 -7.74 -5.51 23.79
C LEU A 581 -9.08 -5.30 23.07
N LYS A 582 -9.80 -4.22 23.41
CA LYS A 582 -11.17 -3.96 22.92
C LYS A 582 -11.29 -3.67 21.43
N HIS A 583 -10.23 -3.17 20.78
CA HIS A 583 -10.23 -2.80 19.36
C HIS A 583 -9.45 -3.77 18.46
N LEU A 584 -9.08 -4.93 19.01
CA LEU A 584 -8.22 -5.90 18.34
C LEU A 584 -8.88 -6.53 17.12
N ARG A 585 -8.14 -6.59 16.02
CA ARG A 585 -8.55 -7.21 14.75
C ARG A 585 -7.66 -8.38 14.36
N VAL A 586 -6.37 -8.32 14.70
CA VAL A 586 -5.38 -9.37 14.43
C VAL A 586 -4.77 -9.85 15.74
N LEU A 587 -4.88 -11.14 16.01
CA LEU A 587 -4.18 -11.82 17.10
C LEU A 587 -3.33 -12.95 16.55
N ASP A 588 -2.01 -12.84 16.73
CA ASP A 588 -1.04 -13.85 16.33
C ASP A 588 -0.37 -14.45 17.57
N LEU A 589 -0.58 -15.73 17.80
CA LEU A 589 -0.02 -16.53 18.90
C LEU A 589 1.00 -17.56 18.40
N THR A 590 1.46 -17.45 17.15
CA THR A 590 2.45 -18.38 16.60
C THR A 590 3.74 -18.37 17.41
N ARG A 591 4.38 -19.54 17.52
CA ARG A 591 5.61 -19.73 18.30
C ARG A 591 5.44 -19.43 19.80
N CYS A 592 4.23 -19.53 20.33
CA CYS A 592 3.98 -19.56 21.77
C CYS A 592 3.85 -21.01 22.27
N HIS A 593 4.02 -21.21 23.57
CA HIS A 593 3.87 -22.51 24.23
C HIS A 593 2.57 -22.59 25.04
N ILE A 594 1.48 -22.14 24.41
CA ILE A 594 0.15 -22.12 25.02
C ILE A 594 -0.53 -23.49 24.85
N VAL A 595 -1.01 -24.05 25.96
CA VAL A 595 -1.72 -25.34 25.99
C VAL A 595 -3.23 -25.16 25.94
N GLU A 596 -3.74 -24.04 26.44
CA GLU A 596 -5.18 -23.73 26.44
C GLU A 596 -5.41 -22.24 26.15
N LEU A 597 -6.41 -21.93 25.33
CA LEU A 597 -6.84 -20.56 25.07
C LEU A 597 -7.77 -20.06 26.18
N PRO A 598 -7.56 -18.86 26.73
CA PRO A 598 -8.41 -18.34 27.80
C PRO A 598 -9.82 -18.02 27.29
N SER A 599 -10.84 -18.23 28.13
CA SER A 599 -12.24 -17.91 27.82
C SER A 599 -12.48 -16.43 27.51
N ALA A 600 -11.61 -15.54 28.01
CA ALA A 600 -11.58 -14.11 27.72
C ALA A 600 -11.50 -13.78 26.22
N ILE A 601 -11.01 -14.71 25.37
CA ILE A 601 -10.93 -14.52 23.92
C ILE A 601 -12.28 -14.20 23.29
N GLY A 602 -13.39 -14.70 23.86
CA GLY A 602 -14.75 -14.36 23.41
C GLY A 602 -15.14 -12.89 23.62
N GLY A 603 -14.36 -12.12 24.39
CA GLY A 603 -14.52 -10.68 24.54
C GLY A 603 -14.05 -9.86 23.34
N LEU A 604 -13.23 -10.44 22.45
CA LEU A 604 -12.60 -9.76 21.31
C LEU A 604 -13.57 -9.60 20.12
N LYS A 605 -14.63 -8.82 20.30
CA LYS A 605 -15.74 -8.69 19.33
C LYS A 605 -15.33 -8.20 17.94
N HIS A 606 -14.22 -7.47 17.83
CA HIS A 606 -13.72 -6.93 16.56
C HIS A 606 -12.65 -7.82 15.90
N LEU A 607 -12.31 -8.96 16.51
CA LEU A 607 -11.31 -9.88 15.99
C LEU A 607 -11.72 -10.43 14.63
N ARG A 608 -10.81 -10.36 13.66
CA ARG A 608 -11.00 -10.81 12.28
C ARG A 608 -9.97 -11.86 11.86
N TYR A 609 -8.78 -11.82 12.42
CA TYR A 609 -7.72 -12.80 12.19
C TYR A 609 -7.25 -13.39 13.52
N LEU A 610 -7.24 -14.71 13.61
CA LEU A 610 -6.67 -15.46 14.73
C LEU A 610 -5.71 -16.53 14.21
N ASP A 611 -4.44 -16.44 14.61
CA ASP A 611 -3.44 -17.47 14.33
C ASP A 611 -2.96 -18.14 15.62
N CYS A 612 -3.27 -19.43 15.71
CA CYS A 612 -2.93 -20.35 16.78
C CYS A 612 -2.03 -21.50 16.28
N SER A 613 -1.28 -21.27 15.19
CA SER A 613 -0.46 -22.31 14.56
C SER A 613 0.64 -22.81 15.51
N GLY A 614 0.87 -24.13 15.51
CA GLY A 614 1.90 -24.78 16.32
C GLY A 614 1.60 -24.84 17.82
N LEU A 615 0.40 -24.39 18.26
CA LEU A 615 0.01 -24.44 19.66
C LEU A 615 -0.42 -25.85 20.08
N LYS A 616 -0.16 -26.21 21.34
CA LYS A 616 -0.57 -27.50 21.93
C LYS A 616 -2.02 -27.51 22.41
N ILE A 617 -2.89 -26.75 21.74
CA ILE A 617 -4.30 -26.61 22.11
C ILE A 617 -5.09 -27.85 21.70
N ARG A 618 -5.79 -28.46 22.66
CA ARG A 618 -6.63 -29.65 22.39
C ARG A 618 -8.06 -29.30 22.00
N LYS A 619 -8.60 -28.21 22.55
CA LYS A 619 -9.97 -27.74 22.35
C LYS A 619 -10.02 -26.23 22.23
N LEU A 620 -10.96 -25.72 21.45
CA LEU A 620 -11.27 -24.29 21.39
C LEU A 620 -12.35 -23.94 22.44
N PRO A 621 -12.21 -22.85 23.21
CA PRO A 621 -13.19 -22.47 24.23
C PRO A 621 -14.53 -22.06 23.62
N ASN A 622 -15.64 -22.50 24.21
CA ASN A 622 -17.01 -22.23 23.73
C ASN A 622 -17.34 -20.72 23.61
N GLN A 623 -16.67 -19.88 24.40
CA GLN A 623 -16.80 -18.43 24.34
C GLN A 623 -16.39 -17.85 22.98
N MET A 624 -15.58 -18.55 22.18
CA MET A 624 -15.24 -18.13 20.82
C MET A 624 -16.46 -18.02 19.89
N SER A 625 -17.58 -18.67 20.22
CA SER A 625 -18.85 -18.52 19.48
C SER A 625 -19.36 -17.07 19.35
N SER A 626 -18.86 -16.14 20.15
CA SER A 626 -19.17 -14.71 20.06
C SER A 626 -18.40 -13.97 18.95
N LEU A 627 -17.34 -14.56 18.37
CA LEU A 627 -16.42 -13.94 17.41
C LEU A 627 -17.01 -13.83 15.99
N ARG A 628 -18.12 -13.10 15.86
CA ARG A 628 -18.90 -13.00 14.60
C ARG A 628 -18.20 -12.25 13.46
N ASN A 629 -17.10 -11.56 13.76
CA ASN A 629 -16.32 -10.80 12.78
C ASN A 629 -15.10 -11.57 12.25
N LEU A 630 -14.90 -12.82 12.66
CA LEU A 630 -13.77 -13.63 12.23
C LEU A 630 -13.81 -13.89 10.71
N GLU A 631 -12.73 -13.54 10.02
CA GLU A 631 -12.50 -13.65 8.58
C GLU A 631 -11.43 -14.70 8.25
N ALA A 632 -10.45 -14.89 9.14
CA ALA A 632 -9.39 -15.88 9.02
C ALA A 632 -9.12 -16.59 10.35
N LEU A 633 -9.09 -17.92 10.32
CA LEU A 633 -8.75 -18.78 11.45
C LEU A 633 -7.66 -19.76 11.02
N VAL A 634 -6.50 -19.67 11.68
CA VAL A 634 -5.33 -20.49 11.39
C VAL A 634 -5.00 -21.33 12.62
N LEU A 635 -5.08 -22.65 12.45
CA LEU A 635 -4.90 -23.66 13.50
C LEU A 635 -3.88 -24.72 13.06
N SER A 636 -3.07 -24.43 12.04
CA SER A 636 -2.15 -25.40 11.45
C SER A 636 -1.14 -25.93 12.48
N GLU A 637 -0.80 -27.21 12.39
CA GLU A 637 0.12 -27.92 13.28
C GLU A 637 -0.29 -27.85 14.76
N SER A 638 -1.60 -27.74 15.04
CA SER A 638 -2.13 -27.77 16.41
C SER A 638 -2.53 -29.18 16.86
N TYR A 639 -2.75 -29.33 18.18
CA TYR A 639 -3.17 -30.59 18.81
C TYR A 639 -4.70 -30.73 18.89
N LEU A 640 -5.43 -30.01 18.04
CA LEU A 640 -6.89 -29.94 18.10
C LEU A 640 -7.50 -31.34 17.90
N GLU A 641 -8.30 -31.79 18.87
CA GLU A 641 -8.95 -33.11 18.83
C GLU A 641 -10.26 -33.05 18.02
N GLU A 642 -11.02 -31.96 18.18
CA GLU A 642 -12.32 -31.74 17.54
C GLU A 642 -12.48 -30.29 17.09
N CYS A 643 -13.04 -30.08 15.90
CA CYS A 643 -13.46 -28.74 15.46
C CYS A 643 -14.91 -28.47 15.93
N PRO A 644 -15.16 -27.45 16.77
CA PRO A 644 -16.46 -27.27 17.40
C PRO A 644 -17.51 -26.70 16.43
N THR A 645 -18.78 -27.03 16.66
CA THR A 645 -19.92 -26.68 15.77
C THR A 645 -20.10 -25.18 15.56
N PHE A 646 -19.69 -24.34 16.52
CA PHE A 646 -19.77 -22.89 16.38
C PHE A 646 -18.86 -22.33 15.29
N VAL A 647 -17.82 -23.05 14.83
CA VAL A 647 -16.98 -22.61 13.72
C VAL A 647 -17.81 -22.40 12.45
N GLY A 648 -18.81 -23.26 12.22
CA GLY A 648 -19.78 -23.08 11.13
C GLY A 648 -20.66 -21.82 11.22
N SER A 649 -20.72 -21.17 12.38
CA SER A 649 -21.47 -19.92 12.57
C SER A 649 -20.70 -18.65 12.17
N TYR A 650 -19.41 -18.76 11.82
CA TYR A 650 -18.59 -17.64 11.40
C TYR A 650 -18.88 -17.23 9.95
N LEU A 651 -20.03 -16.59 9.72
CA LEU A 651 -20.53 -16.23 8.39
C LEU A 651 -19.61 -15.29 7.57
N LYS A 652 -18.61 -14.66 8.20
CA LYS A 652 -17.59 -13.83 7.55
C LYS A 652 -16.30 -14.58 7.21
N LEU A 653 -16.13 -15.82 7.68
CA LEU A 653 -14.90 -16.58 7.49
C LEU A 653 -14.64 -16.83 6.00
N THR A 654 -13.43 -16.49 5.57
CA THR A 654 -12.93 -16.65 4.20
C THR A 654 -11.72 -17.58 4.14
N TYR A 655 -10.98 -17.71 5.24
CA TYR A 655 -9.75 -18.49 5.32
C TYR A 655 -9.78 -19.40 6.55
N LEU A 656 -9.71 -20.72 6.34
CA LEU A 656 -9.59 -21.72 7.40
C LEU A 656 -8.43 -22.67 7.09
N ASN A 657 -7.41 -22.65 7.94
CA ASN A 657 -6.27 -23.56 7.83
C ASN A 657 -6.19 -24.47 9.06
N LEU A 658 -6.32 -25.77 8.82
CA LEU A 658 -6.24 -26.87 9.78
C LEU A 658 -5.12 -27.87 9.43
N GLN A 659 -4.22 -27.51 8.51
CA GLN A 659 -3.09 -28.34 8.07
C GLN A 659 -2.36 -28.99 9.25
N GLY A 660 -2.00 -30.26 9.14
CA GLY A 660 -1.15 -30.94 10.13
C GLY A 660 -1.79 -31.10 11.51
N CYS A 661 -3.12 -30.94 11.64
CA CYS A 661 -3.82 -31.25 12.89
C CYS A 661 -4.01 -32.77 13.05
N HIS A 662 -2.92 -33.48 13.33
CA HIS A 662 -2.88 -34.95 13.34
C HIS A 662 -3.80 -35.62 14.38
N LYS A 663 -4.25 -34.87 15.40
CA LYS A 663 -5.20 -35.36 16.42
C LYS A 663 -6.66 -35.09 16.07
N LEU A 664 -6.94 -34.36 14.99
CA LEU A 664 -8.29 -33.99 14.60
C LEU A 664 -9.04 -35.21 14.07
N GLN A 665 -10.15 -35.55 14.71
CA GLN A 665 -10.95 -36.73 14.37
C GLN A 665 -12.22 -36.39 13.59
N THR A 666 -12.83 -35.23 13.86
CA THR A 666 -14.13 -34.87 13.27
C THR A 666 -14.21 -33.40 12.91
N LEU A 667 -14.88 -33.11 11.80
CA LEU A 667 -15.34 -31.77 11.42
C LEU A 667 -16.87 -31.67 11.60
N PRO A 668 -17.39 -30.51 12.03
CA PRO A 668 -18.82 -30.36 12.24
C PRO A 668 -19.55 -30.19 10.90
N PRO A 669 -20.77 -30.75 10.72
CA PRO A 669 -21.55 -30.56 9.49
C PRO A 669 -21.86 -29.09 9.16
N THR A 670 -21.93 -28.24 10.19
CA THR A 670 -22.12 -26.78 10.07
C THR A 670 -20.97 -26.10 9.32
N LEU A 671 -19.84 -26.77 9.07
CA LEU A 671 -18.77 -26.24 8.23
C LEU A 671 -19.28 -25.90 6.81
N GLY A 672 -20.26 -26.65 6.30
CA GLY A 672 -20.90 -26.39 5.01
C GLY A 672 -21.71 -25.08 4.94
N ASP A 673 -21.97 -24.43 6.08
CA ASP A 673 -22.68 -23.15 6.18
C ASP A 673 -21.78 -21.94 5.90
N LEU A 674 -20.46 -22.14 5.80
CA LEU A 674 -19.47 -21.09 5.57
C LEU A 674 -19.46 -20.60 4.11
N LYS A 675 -20.56 -19.98 3.66
CA LYS A 675 -20.78 -19.56 2.25
C LYS A 675 -19.80 -18.51 1.70
N ARG A 676 -18.90 -17.98 2.54
CA ARG A 676 -17.83 -17.03 2.15
C ARG A 676 -16.44 -17.64 2.13
N LEU A 677 -16.29 -18.89 2.55
CA LEU A 677 -15.01 -19.58 2.60
C LEU A 677 -14.40 -19.66 1.20
N GLN A 678 -13.15 -19.22 1.08
CA GLN A 678 -12.37 -19.17 -0.15
C GLN A 678 -11.16 -20.12 -0.06
N TYR A 679 -10.60 -20.29 1.13
CA TYR A 679 -9.47 -21.18 1.38
C TYR A 679 -9.79 -22.17 2.50
N LEU A 680 -9.62 -23.45 2.22
CA LEU A 680 -9.70 -24.53 3.19
C LEU A 680 -8.50 -25.46 3.03
N ASN A 681 -7.70 -25.62 4.08
CA ASN A 681 -6.60 -26.56 4.12
C ASN A 681 -6.80 -27.57 5.26
N LEU A 682 -6.90 -28.85 4.88
CA LEU A 682 -7.03 -30.01 5.75
C LEU A 682 -5.92 -31.04 5.47
N SER A 683 -4.82 -30.60 4.85
CA SER A 683 -3.67 -31.46 4.59
C SER A 683 -3.15 -32.11 5.86
N ASP A 684 -2.67 -33.35 5.75
CA ASP A 684 -2.09 -34.13 6.85
C ASP A 684 -3.00 -34.26 8.09
N CYS A 685 -4.32 -34.35 7.89
CA CYS A 685 -5.33 -34.60 8.92
C CYS A 685 -5.91 -36.04 8.82
N PRO A 686 -5.13 -37.09 9.12
CA PRO A 686 -5.53 -38.48 8.82
C PRO A 686 -6.72 -38.99 9.64
N GLY A 687 -7.00 -38.39 10.81
CA GLY A 687 -8.09 -38.83 11.69
C GLY A 687 -9.48 -38.42 11.22
N VAL A 688 -9.58 -37.47 10.27
CA VAL A 688 -10.86 -36.93 9.84
C VAL A 688 -11.50 -37.84 8.79
N SER A 689 -12.66 -38.41 9.14
CA SER A 689 -13.48 -39.21 8.22
C SER A 689 -14.73 -38.43 7.76
N LYS A 690 -15.18 -38.63 6.52
CA LYS A 690 -16.42 -38.05 5.93
C LYS A 690 -16.48 -36.52 5.86
N VAL A 691 -15.55 -35.90 5.14
CA VAL A 691 -15.50 -34.43 4.96
C VAL A 691 -16.36 -33.93 3.80
N LEU A 692 -16.40 -34.69 2.70
CA LEU A 692 -16.84 -34.16 1.41
C LEU A 692 -18.33 -33.84 1.31
N GLU A 693 -19.19 -34.54 2.06
CA GLU A 693 -20.63 -34.27 2.08
C GLU A 693 -20.94 -32.83 2.54
N TYR A 694 -20.15 -32.30 3.46
CA TYR A 694 -20.36 -30.95 4.01
C TYR A 694 -19.74 -29.85 3.13
N LEU A 695 -18.65 -30.15 2.42
CA LEU A 695 -17.95 -29.15 1.60
C LEU A 695 -18.73 -28.73 0.35
N CYS A 696 -19.68 -29.53 -0.11
CA CYS A 696 -20.48 -29.25 -1.32
C CYS A 696 -21.21 -27.89 -1.27
N GLY A 697 -21.51 -27.38 -0.07
CA GLY A 697 -22.18 -26.09 0.13
C GLY A 697 -21.27 -24.86 0.00
N LEU A 698 -19.97 -25.02 -0.21
CA LEU A 698 -18.96 -23.96 -0.18
C LEU A 698 -18.69 -23.34 -1.57
N HIS A 699 -19.73 -22.84 -2.25
CA HIS A 699 -19.63 -22.37 -3.64
C HIS A 699 -18.62 -21.23 -3.91
N LYS A 700 -18.06 -20.58 -2.88
CA LYS A 700 -17.01 -19.55 -3.01
C LYS A 700 -15.58 -20.06 -2.82
N LEU A 701 -15.42 -21.36 -2.55
CA LEU A 701 -14.13 -21.99 -2.33
C LEU A 701 -13.28 -21.89 -3.59
N ARG A 702 -12.03 -21.45 -3.44
CA ARG A 702 -11.03 -21.29 -4.51
C ARG A 702 -9.87 -22.25 -4.32
N THR A 703 -9.44 -22.46 -3.08
CA THR A 703 -8.35 -23.37 -2.75
C THR A 703 -8.83 -24.41 -1.77
N LEU A 704 -8.64 -25.68 -2.12
CA LEU A 704 -8.92 -26.83 -1.27
C LEU A 704 -7.71 -27.76 -1.25
N ASP A 705 -7.10 -27.90 -0.09
CA ASP A 705 -6.03 -28.88 0.13
C ASP A 705 -6.52 -30.01 1.03
N LEU A 706 -6.57 -31.22 0.46
CA LEU A 706 -6.86 -32.48 1.13
C LEU A 706 -5.68 -33.45 0.93
N SER A 707 -4.45 -32.98 0.82
CA SER A 707 -3.30 -33.86 0.69
C SER A 707 -3.09 -34.73 1.94
N GLY A 708 -2.64 -35.97 1.74
CA GLY A 708 -2.47 -36.97 2.80
C GLY A 708 -3.78 -37.52 3.38
N PHE A 709 -4.92 -37.26 2.75
CA PHE A 709 -6.24 -37.68 3.24
C PHE A 709 -6.55 -39.13 2.84
N THR A 710 -5.99 -40.08 3.58
CA THR A 710 -6.00 -41.51 3.24
C THR A 710 -7.36 -42.20 3.27
N GLU A 711 -8.36 -41.63 3.95
CA GLU A 711 -9.72 -42.20 4.03
C GLU A 711 -10.63 -41.77 2.88
N LEU A 712 -10.17 -40.89 1.98
CA LEU A 712 -10.95 -40.44 0.83
C LEU A 712 -11.02 -41.53 -0.25
N GLN A 713 -12.19 -42.17 -0.39
CA GLN A 713 -12.44 -43.14 -1.46
C GLN A 713 -13.09 -42.52 -2.69
N GLN A 714 -14.20 -41.78 -2.51
CA GLN A 714 -15.02 -41.24 -3.60
C GLN A 714 -15.51 -39.83 -3.31
N PHE A 715 -15.78 -39.06 -4.37
CA PHE A 715 -16.39 -37.73 -4.29
C PHE A 715 -17.92 -37.81 -4.36
N PRO A 716 -18.66 -37.03 -3.54
CA PRO A 716 -20.11 -36.92 -3.69
C PRO A 716 -20.47 -36.17 -4.98
N HIS A 717 -21.57 -36.55 -5.62
CA HIS A 717 -22.03 -35.91 -6.87
C HIS A 717 -22.18 -34.38 -6.78
N LEU A 718 -22.55 -33.86 -5.60
CA LEU A 718 -22.71 -32.41 -5.35
C LEU A 718 -21.38 -31.64 -5.29
N PHE A 719 -20.22 -32.31 -5.22
CA PHE A 719 -18.90 -31.68 -5.20
C PHE A 719 -18.62 -30.85 -6.46
N ALA A 720 -19.24 -31.25 -7.58
CA ALA A 720 -19.19 -30.53 -8.85
C ALA A 720 -19.79 -29.10 -8.79
N GLY A 721 -20.53 -28.77 -7.73
CA GLY A 721 -21.06 -27.42 -7.50
C GLY A 721 -20.02 -26.38 -7.05
N LEU A 722 -18.75 -26.78 -6.87
CA LEU A 722 -17.62 -25.90 -6.50
C LEU A 722 -16.99 -25.22 -7.72
N THR A 723 -17.79 -24.57 -8.56
CA THR A 723 -17.36 -24.03 -9.87
C THR A 723 -16.32 -22.91 -9.78
N ASN A 724 -16.09 -22.34 -8.59
CA ASN A 724 -15.08 -21.31 -8.32
C ASN A 724 -13.73 -21.88 -7.85
N LEU A 725 -13.62 -23.20 -7.70
CA LEU A 725 -12.39 -23.84 -7.24
C LEU A 725 -11.30 -23.66 -8.31
N GLU A 726 -10.18 -23.06 -7.92
CA GLU A 726 -9.01 -22.76 -8.74
C GLU A 726 -7.87 -23.76 -8.47
N ASP A 727 -7.65 -24.11 -7.21
CA ASP A 727 -6.57 -25.00 -6.78
C ASP A 727 -7.11 -26.17 -5.95
N LEU A 728 -6.84 -27.39 -6.39
CA LEU A 728 -7.22 -28.63 -5.70
C LEU A 728 -6.02 -29.54 -5.54
N ASN A 729 -5.65 -29.81 -4.28
CA ASN A 729 -4.59 -30.73 -3.94
C ASN A 729 -5.16 -31.99 -3.26
N LEU A 730 -4.95 -33.14 -3.89
CA LEU A 730 -5.36 -34.47 -3.43
C LEU A 730 -4.16 -35.42 -3.34
N SER A 731 -2.93 -34.89 -3.30
CA SER A 731 -1.74 -35.74 -3.29
C SER A 731 -1.71 -36.66 -2.07
N GLY A 732 -1.36 -37.92 -2.27
CA GLY A 732 -1.30 -38.91 -1.18
C GLY A 732 -2.67 -39.37 -0.67
N CYS A 733 -3.78 -39.05 -1.36
CA CYS A 733 -5.09 -39.69 -1.16
C CYS A 733 -5.06 -41.12 -1.75
N SER A 734 -4.34 -42.02 -1.09
CA SER A 734 -4.00 -43.34 -1.64
C SER A 734 -5.19 -44.25 -1.96
N ARG A 735 -6.32 -44.08 -1.25
CA ARG A 735 -7.57 -44.86 -1.43
C ARG A 735 -8.57 -44.26 -2.43
N LEU A 736 -8.24 -43.13 -3.07
CA LEU A 736 -9.12 -42.51 -4.05
C LEU A 736 -9.19 -43.39 -5.30
N ASP A 737 -10.35 -44.01 -5.57
CA ASP A 737 -10.52 -45.00 -6.63
C ASP A 737 -10.99 -44.40 -7.96
N ILE A 738 -11.94 -43.46 -7.89
CA ILE A 738 -12.70 -42.91 -9.03
C ILE A 738 -12.95 -41.41 -8.82
N LEU A 739 -12.73 -40.62 -9.88
CA LEU A 739 -13.26 -39.26 -10.00
C LEU A 739 -14.59 -39.30 -10.78
N PRO A 740 -15.69 -38.70 -10.27
CA PRO A 740 -17.00 -38.77 -10.92
C PRO A 740 -17.03 -37.95 -12.24
N GLU A 741 -17.90 -38.30 -13.19
CA GLU A 741 -18.08 -37.52 -14.44
C GLU A 741 -18.47 -36.06 -14.19
N SER A 742 -19.09 -35.75 -13.04
CA SER A 742 -19.39 -34.37 -12.66
C SER A 742 -18.14 -33.53 -12.33
N PHE A 743 -16.96 -34.14 -12.17
CA PHE A 743 -15.69 -33.47 -11.87
C PHE A 743 -15.28 -32.47 -12.97
N GLY A 744 -15.67 -32.72 -14.22
CA GLY A 744 -15.48 -31.79 -15.34
C GLY A 744 -16.16 -30.43 -15.20
N ASN A 745 -17.09 -30.27 -14.24
CA ASN A 745 -17.78 -28.99 -14.00
C ASN A 745 -16.94 -27.98 -13.19
N LEU A 746 -15.75 -28.35 -12.73
CA LEU A 746 -14.82 -27.46 -12.02
C LEU A 746 -14.10 -26.53 -13.01
N VAL A 747 -14.88 -25.73 -13.75
CA VAL A 747 -14.41 -24.94 -14.90
C VAL A 747 -13.36 -23.88 -14.54
N SER A 748 -13.26 -23.46 -13.27
CA SER A 748 -12.26 -22.49 -12.80
C SER A 748 -10.92 -23.14 -12.41
N LEU A 749 -10.84 -24.47 -12.38
CA LEU A 749 -9.67 -25.18 -11.87
C LEU A 749 -8.45 -24.93 -12.76
N ARG A 750 -7.36 -24.50 -12.14
CA ARG A 750 -6.06 -24.19 -12.75
C ARG A 750 -4.99 -25.18 -12.31
N PHE A 751 -5.07 -25.64 -11.06
CA PHE A 751 -4.13 -26.57 -10.47
C PHE A 751 -4.86 -27.81 -9.95
N LEU A 752 -4.44 -28.98 -10.41
CA LEU A 752 -4.91 -30.27 -9.92
C LEU A 752 -3.71 -31.17 -9.60
N ASN A 753 -3.59 -31.58 -8.34
CA ASN A 753 -2.59 -32.54 -7.92
C ASN A 753 -3.24 -33.85 -7.44
N LEU A 754 -2.93 -34.94 -8.12
CA LEU A 754 -3.36 -36.32 -7.83
C LEU A 754 -2.15 -37.23 -7.55
N SER A 755 -0.96 -36.66 -7.27
CA SER A 755 0.25 -37.45 -7.10
C SER A 755 0.13 -38.43 -5.93
N GLY A 756 0.52 -39.69 -6.11
CA GLY A 756 0.43 -40.72 -5.07
C GLY A 756 -0.99 -41.21 -4.77
N CYS A 757 -1.98 -40.89 -5.60
CA CYS A 757 -3.30 -41.54 -5.59
C CYS A 757 -3.20 -42.95 -6.22
N SER A 758 -2.67 -43.91 -5.46
CA SER A 758 -2.29 -45.23 -5.96
C SER A 758 -3.46 -46.10 -6.43
N GLU A 759 -4.65 -45.94 -5.87
CA GLU A 759 -5.85 -46.73 -6.23
C GLU A 759 -6.68 -46.11 -7.36
N LEU A 760 -6.31 -44.92 -7.85
CA LEU A 760 -7.05 -44.23 -8.90
C LEU A 760 -6.94 -44.99 -10.22
N GLN A 761 -8.06 -45.55 -10.70
CA GLN A 761 -8.06 -46.46 -11.85
C GLN A 761 -8.10 -45.72 -13.20
N GLN A 762 -8.85 -44.62 -13.28
CA GLN A 762 -9.07 -43.87 -14.51
C GLN A 762 -9.40 -42.40 -14.23
N LEU A 763 -9.11 -41.54 -15.21
CA LEU A 763 -9.61 -40.16 -15.24
C LEU A 763 -10.93 -40.12 -16.04
N PRO A 764 -11.99 -39.43 -15.59
CA PRO A 764 -13.24 -39.34 -16.34
C PRO A 764 -13.06 -38.59 -17.67
N GLU A 765 -13.86 -38.89 -18.68
CA GLU A 765 -13.77 -38.18 -19.98
C GLU A 765 -14.13 -36.70 -19.80
N SER A 766 -15.02 -36.37 -18.87
CA SER A 766 -15.37 -34.99 -18.52
C SER A 766 -14.21 -34.14 -18.02
N ILE A 767 -13.04 -34.70 -17.71
CA ILE A 767 -11.85 -33.91 -17.32
C ILE A 767 -11.49 -32.85 -18.37
N ILE A 768 -11.89 -33.05 -19.64
CA ILE A 768 -11.77 -32.06 -20.72
C ILE A 768 -12.55 -30.76 -20.46
N GLY A 769 -13.55 -30.81 -19.56
CA GLY A 769 -14.33 -29.65 -19.11
C GLY A 769 -13.55 -28.70 -18.21
N LEU A 770 -12.37 -29.10 -17.73
CA LEU A 770 -11.45 -28.26 -16.96
C LEU A 770 -10.69 -27.28 -17.89
N VAL A 771 -11.42 -26.42 -18.59
CA VAL A 771 -10.93 -25.54 -19.66
C VAL A 771 -9.85 -24.55 -19.22
N ASN A 772 -9.71 -24.30 -17.92
CA ASN A 772 -8.71 -23.42 -17.33
C ASN A 772 -7.51 -24.14 -16.70
N LEU A 773 -7.44 -25.47 -16.81
CA LEU A 773 -6.40 -26.25 -16.14
C LEU A 773 -5.03 -25.93 -16.75
N GLN A 774 -4.10 -25.51 -15.90
CA GLN A 774 -2.74 -25.11 -16.27
C GLN A 774 -1.70 -26.12 -15.80
N TYR A 775 -1.97 -26.78 -14.69
CA TYR A 775 -1.07 -27.74 -14.06
C TYR A 775 -1.83 -29.01 -13.64
N LEU A 776 -1.34 -30.15 -14.10
CA LEU A 776 -1.84 -31.48 -13.73
C LEU A 776 -0.68 -32.36 -13.25
N ASN A 777 -0.78 -32.88 -12.03
CA ASN A 777 0.20 -33.82 -11.48
C ASN A 777 -0.43 -35.20 -11.23
N LEU A 778 0.13 -36.19 -11.91
CA LEU A 778 -0.21 -37.63 -11.88
C LEU A 778 1.01 -38.46 -11.47
N ALA A 779 1.99 -37.85 -10.79
CA ALA A 779 3.19 -38.55 -10.34
C ALA A 779 2.83 -39.73 -9.44
N GLN A 780 3.48 -40.88 -9.64
CA GLN A 780 3.24 -42.11 -8.87
C GLN A 780 1.78 -42.62 -8.89
N VAL A 781 1.02 -42.32 -9.95
CA VAL A 781 -0.32 -42.88 -10.18
C VAL A 781 -0.26 -44.11 -11.10
N HIS A 782 -1.20 -45.05 -10.95
CA HIS A 782 -1.23 -46.33 -11.67
C HIS A 782 -2.41 -46.48 -12.67
N LEU A 783 -2.83 -45.40 -13.33
CA LEU A 783 -3.90 -45.41 -14.36
C LEU A 783 -3.33 -45.39 -15.78
N GLU A 784 -4.08 -45.76 -16.81
CA GLU A 784 -3.72 -45.52 -18.22
C GLU A 784 -3.99 -44.06 -18.65
N LEU A 785 -3.01 -43.40 -19.29
CA LEU A 785 -3.16 -42.02 -19.76
C LEU A 785 -4.17 -41.94 -20.92
N PRO A 786 -5.27 -41.16 -20.78
CA PRO A 786 -6.26 -41.09 -21.83
C PRO A 786 -5.91 -40.08 -22.94
N LYS A 787 -6.19 -40.46 -24.20
CA LYS A 787 -5.94 -39.61 -25.39
C LYS A 787 -6.67 -38.26 -25.35
N TYR A 788 -7.80 -38.16 -24.65
CA TYR A 788 -8.58 -36.92 -24.57
C TYR A 788 -7.93 -35.83 -23.70
N LEU A 789 -6.89 -36.13 -22.91
CA LEU A 789 -6.09 -35.10 -22.24
C LEU A 789 -5.52 -34.09 -23.23
N SER A 790 -5.28 -34.51 -24.48
CA SER A 790 -4.79 -33.66 -25.56
C SER A 790 -5.77 -32.53 -25.96
N LYS A 791 -7.00 -32.51 -25.41
CA LYS A 791 -7.99 -31.43 -25.61
C LYS A 791 -7.89 -30.29 -24.58
N LEU A 792 -7.04 -30.38 -23.56
CA LEU A 792 -6.89 -29.34 -22.53
C LEU A 792 -5.97 -28.19 -23.00
N GLU A 793 -6.49 -27.29 -23.82
CA GLU A 793 -5.70 -26.24 -24.52
C GLU A 793 -4.85 -25.33 -23.62
N ARG A 794 -5.22 -25.16 -22.34
CA ARG A 794 -4.50 -24.29 -21.38
C ARG A 794 -3.51 -25.03 -20.49
N LEU A 795 -3.34 -26.34 -20.68
CA LEU A 795 -2.42 -27.13 -19.87
C LEU A 795 -0.98 -26.78 -20.24
N HIS A 796 -0.26 -26.17 -19.28
CA HIS A 796 1.13 -25.77 -19.46
C HIS A 796 2.10 -26.78 -18.89
N THR A 797 1.71 -27.54 -17.87
CA THR A 797 2.58 -28.53 -17.24
C THR A 797 1.82 -29.80 -16.88
N LEU A 798 2.39 -30.93 -17.29
CA LEU A 798 1.93 -32.28 -16.95
C LEU A 798 3.07 -33.03 -16.26
N ASP A 799 2.86 -33.39 -15.00
CA ASP A 799 3.79 -34.22 -14.23
C ASP A 799 3.30 -35.67 -14.20
N ILE A 800 4.11 -36.57 -14.75
CA ILE A 800 3.87 -38.02 -14.76
C ILE A 800 5.13 -38.74 -14.24
N THR A 801 5.86 -38.12 -13.31
CA THR A 801 7.05 -38.72 -12.70
C THR A 801 6.72 -40.01 -11.94
N GLY A 802 7.52 -41.07 -12.12
CA GLY A 802 7.26 -42.38 -11.49
C GLY A 802 6.04 -43.11 -12.04
N TYR A 803 5.48 -42.65 -13.16
CA TYR A 803 4.40 -43.32 -13.87
C TYR A 803 4.93 -44.59 -14.57
N ARG A 804 4.34 -45.75 -14.26
CA ARG A 804 4.69 -47.02 -14.93
C ARG A 804 3.88 -47.12 -16.22
N LEU A 805 4.48 -46.79 -17.36
CA LEU A 805 3.92 -47.15 -18.65
C LEU A 805 3.83 -48.67 -18.72
N GLN A 806 2.62 -49.23 -18.60
CA GLN A 806 2.41 -50.58 -19.10
C GLN A 806 2.59 -50.52 -20.62
N VAL A 807 3.44 -51.40 -21.17
CA VAL A 807 3.75 -51.45 -22.60
C VAL A 807 2.47 -51.88 -23.34
N SER A 808 1.66 -50.89 -23.72
CA SER A 808 0.39 -51.06 -24.43
C SER A 808 0.33 -50.11 -25.63
N PRO A 809 -0.09 -50.57 -26.82
CA PRO A 809 -0.30 -49.71 -27.99
C PRO A 809 -1.25 -48.53 -27.72
N VAL A 810 -2.17 -48.69 -26.77
CA VAL A 810 -3.14 -47.66 -26.39
C VAL A 810 -2.46 -46.49 -25.66
N ALA A 811 -1.55 -46.81 -24.73
CA ALA A 811 -0.74 -45.81 -24.03
C ALA A 811 0.17 -45.05 -25.02
N ALA A 812 0.65 -45.71 -26.09
CA ALA A 812 1.50 -45.10 -27.12
C ALA A 812 0.75 -44.11 -27.98
N ALA A 813 -0.44 -44.51 -28.41
CA ALA A 813 -1.34 -43.64 -29.14
C ALA A 813 -1.74 -42.41 -28.30
N ALA A 814 -2.05 -42.60 -27.01
CA ALA A 814 -2.42 -41.51 -26.12
C ALA A 814 -1.28 -40.51 -25.90
N PHE A 815 -0.08 -41.00 -25.59
CA PHE A 815 1.10 -40.17 -25.38
C PHE A 815 1.49 -39.39 -26.64
N SER A 816 1.46 -40.05 -27.80
CA SER A 816 1.70 -39.41 -29.10
C SER A 816 0.69 -38.31 -29.40
N SER A 817 -0.60 -38.56 -29.10
CA SER A 817 -1.67 -37.56 -29.25
C SER A 817 -1.46 -36.32 -28.38
N ILE A 818 -0.99 -36.48 -27.13
CA ILE A 818 -0.71 -35.36 -26.23
C ILE A 818 0.43 -34.50 -26.78
N ILE A 819 1.54 -35.13 -27.17
CA ILE A 819 2.72 -34.43 -27.70
C ILE A 819 2.40 -33.68 -29.01
N GLN A 820 1.63 -34.30 -29.91
CA GLN A 820 1.26 -33.69 -31.20
C GLN A 820 0.33 -32.49 -31.04
N ASN A 821 -0.66 -32.57 -30.15
CA ASN A 821 -1.67 -31.52 -30.01
C ASN A 821 -1.26 -30.42 -29.01
N MET A 822 -0.21 -30.62 -28.19
CA MET A 822 0.22 -29.67 -27.16
C MET A 822 1.72 -29.32 -27.28
N PRO A 823 2.13 -28.56 -28.30
CA PRO A 823 3.55 -28.33 -28.60
C PRO A 823 4.31 -27.51 -27.55
N ASN A 824 3.63 -26.75 -26.69
CA ASN A 824 4.24 -25.93 -25.63
C ASN A 824 4.13 -26.56 -24.23
N LEU A 825 3.63 -27.80 -24.13
CA LEU A 825 3.46 -28.48 -22.84
C LEU A 825 4.82 -28.80 -22.22
N LYS A 826 5.02 -28.40 -20.96
CA LYS A 826 6.13 -28.86 -20.13
C LYS A 826 5.78 -30.23 -19.55
N LEU A 827 6.49 -31.26 -19.99
CA LEU A 827 6.33 -32.62 -19.50
C LEU A 827 7.43 -32.96 -18.48
N LEU A 828 7.04 -33.39 -17.29
CA LEU A 828 7.97 -33.83 -16.25
C LEU A 828 7.98 -35.37 -16.20
N LEU A 829 9.16 -35.95 -16.42
CA LEU A 829 9.40 -37.40 -16.55
C LEU A 829 10.50 -37.84 -15.57
N THR A 830 10.47 -39.10 -15.15
CA THR A 830 11.59 -39.77 -14.47
C THR A 830 12.51 -40.47 -15.48
N ASP A 831 13.79 -40.64 -15.16
CA ASP A 831 14.80 -41.47 -15.87
C ASP A 831 14.47 -42.97 -15.80
N ASP A 832 13.26 -43.35 -16.17
CA ASP A 832 12.92 -44.75 -16.33
C ASP A 832 13.40 -45.17 -17.72
N SER A 833 14.37 -46.08 -17.78
CA SER A 833 14.94 -46.62 -19.02
C SER A 833 13.88 -47.15 -20.01
N ASN A 834 12.68 -47.49 -19.52
CA ASN A 834 11.54 -47.87 -20.35
C ASN A 834 10.89 -46.69 -21.07
N ILE A 835 10.85 -45.49 -20.46
CA ILE A 835 10.30 -44.26 -21.08
C ILE A 835 11.26 -43.77 -22.17
N GLU A 836 12.57 -43.76 -21.91
CA GLU A 836 13.58 -43.38 -22.92
C GLU A 836 13.61 -44.35 -24.12
N ASN A 837 13.51 -45.65 -23.87
CA ASN A 837 13.40 -46.65 -24.95
C ASN A 837 12.10 -46.47 -25.76
N TYR A 838 11.00 -46.13 -25.10
CA TYR A 838 9.71 -45.90 -25.74
C TYR A 838 9.67 -44.63 -26.58
N THR A 839 10.16 -43.51 -26.05
CA THR A 839 10.29 -42.25 -26.79
C THR A 839 11.26 -42.41 -27.96
N SER A 840 12.36 -43.14 -27.79
CA SER A 840 13.33 -43.40 -28.86
C SER A 840 12.82 -44.34 -29.96
N GLN A 841 11.93 -45.30 -29.65
CA GLN A 841 11.38 -46.26 -30.62
C GLN A 841 10.16 -45.75 -31.38
N HIS A 842 9.34 -44.86 -30.77
CA HIS A 842 8.07 -44.42 -31.35
C HIS A 842 8.01 -42.93 -31.70
N ILE A 843 8.95 -42.13 -31.24
CA ILE A 843 9.07 -40.72 -31.60
C ILE A 843 10.35 -40.58 -32.44
N GLN A 844 10.22 -40.67 -33.77
CA GLN A 844 11.28 -40.14 -34.64
C GLN A 844 11.39 -38.64 -34.33
N TRP A 845 12.58 -38.18 -33.93
CA TRP A 845 12.84 -36.77 -33.66
C TRP A 845 12.73 -35.99 -34.98
N SER A 846 11.51 -35.59 -35.33
CA SER A 846 11.28 -34.63 -36.39
C SER A 846 11.94 -33.32 -35.95
N THR A 847 12.78 -32.77 -36.82
CA THR A 847 13.50 -31.50 -36.64
C THR A 847 12.60 -30.28 -36.42
N ASP A 848 11.26 -30.44 -36.44
CA ASP A 848 10.28 -29.38 -36.19
C ASP A 848 9.79 -29.27 -34.72
N VAL A 849 10.24 -30.13 -33.79
CA VAL A 849 9.78 -30.15 -32.38
C VAL A 849 10.54 -29.14 -31.47
N GLY A 850 11.22 -28.16 -32.06
CA GLY A 850 12.16 -27.22 -31.39
C GLY A 850 11.61 -26.25 -30.34
N LYS A 851 10.49 -26.53 -29.66
CA LYS A 851 9.92 -25.68 -28.58
C LYS A 851 9.51 -26.43 -27.30
N GLN A 852 9.66 -27.76 -27.23
CA GLN A 852 9.33 -28.51 -26.02
C GLN A 852 10.47 -28.45 -24.99
N SER A 853 10.21 -27.93 -23.79
CA SER A 853 11.17 -27.99 -22.67
C SER A 853 11.00 -29.30 -21.91
N PHE A 854 11.82 -30.30 -22.25
CA PHE A 854 11.92 -31.55 -21.51
C PHE A 854 12.88 -31.34 -20.32
N GLN A 855 12.39 -31.53 -19.10
CA GLN A 855 13.26 -31.62 -17.92
C GLN A 855 13.33 -33.07 -17.45
N ILE A 856 14.39 -33.75 -17.87
CA ILE A 856 14.79 -35.09 -17.42
C ILE A 856 15.52 -34.96 -16.09
N ARG A 857 15.20 -35.80 -15.11
CA ARG A 857 15.77 -35.75 -13.77
C ARG A 857 16.80 -36.84 -13.58
N ASN A 858 18.05 -36.47 -13.81
CA ASN A 858 19.22 -37.25 -13.40
C ASN A 858 19.18 -37.51 -11.89
N ILE A 859 18.73 -38.70 -11.50
CA ILE A 859 19.11 -39.29 -10.22
C ILE A 859 20.58 -39.67 -10.41
N VAL A 860 21.46 -39.04 -9.63
CA VAL A 860 22.88 -39.36 -9.56
C VAL A 860 23.03 -40.86 -9.25
N LYS A 861 23.17 -41.69 -10.28
CA LYS A 861 23.86 -42.98 -10.20
C LYS A 861 25.33 -42.66 -10.29
N THR A 862 26.02 -42.54 -9.15
CA THR A 862 27.48 -42.60 -9.14
C THR A 862 27.90 -44.01 -9.55
N GLY A 863 28.21 -44.17 -10.83
CA GLY A 863 28.81 -45.36 -11.42
C GLY A 863 29.81 -44.95 -12.49
N GLU A 864 31.07 -44.85 -12.04
CA GLU A 864 32.31 -44.98 -12.83
C GLU A 864 32.67 -43.88 -13.86
N SER A 865 33.69 -43.09 -13.47
CA SER A 865 34.53 -42.26 -14.34
C SER A 865 35.63 -43.11 -15.00
N PRO A 866 36.09 -42.77 -16.22
CA PRO A 866 37.38 -43.20 -16.69
C PRO A 866 38.48 -42.19 -16.30
N CYS A 867 39.51 -42.73 -15.64
CA CYS A 867 40.93 -42.36 -15.67
C CYS A 867 41.34 -40.89 -15.42
N ALA A 868 41.83 -40.63 -14.20
CA ALA A 868 42.96 -39.73 -13.95
C ALA A 868 44.17 -40.56 -13.47
N PRO A 869 45.42 -40.19 -13.79
CA PRO A 869 46.59 -40.92 -13.31
C PRO A 869 46.96 -40.55 -11.86
N GLU A 870 46.97 -41.61 -11.05
CA GLU A 870 47.91 -41.97 -9.97
C GLU A 870 48.45 -40.92 -8.99
N GLY A 871 48.18 -41.16 -7.70
CA GLY A 871 49.11 -40.79 -6.63
C GLY A 871 48.53 -40.69 -5.21
N ALA A 872 48.58 -41.79 -4.46
CA ALA A 872 48.66 -41.89 -2.99
C ALA A 872 47.36 -41.88 -2.11
N LYS A 873 46.92 -43.12 -1.81
CA LYS A 873 46.39 -43.70 -0.55
C LYS A 873 45.61 -42.80 0.45
N LEU A 874 44.31 -43.07 0.54
CA LEU A 874 43.39 -42.78 1.66
C LEU A 874 43.38 -43.92 2.70
N VAL A 875 43.35 -43.56 3.99
CA VAL A 875 42.81 -44.38 5.08
C VAL A 875 41.54 -43.71 5.59
N GLN A 876 40.46 -44.48 5.68
CA GLN A 876 39.11 -44.07 6.05
C GLN A 876 38.99 -43.70 7.53
N MET A 877 38.15 -42.72 7.84
CA MET A 877 37.39 -42.71 9.10
C MET A 877 35.97 -42.20 8.88
N GLN A 878 35.03 -43.05 9.26
CA GLN A 878 33.59 -42.87 9.26
C GLN A 878 33.17 -41.88 10.37
N THR A 879 32.16 -41.07 10.11
CA THR A 879 31.34 -40.45 11.16
C THR A 879 29.86 -40.70 10.87
N SER A 880 29.21 -41.35 11.84
CA SER A 880 27.77 -41.56 11.95
C SER A 880 27.21 -40.72 13.12
N PRO A 881 25.88 -40.58 13.23
CA PRO A 881 25.21 -39.50 13.95
C PRO A 881 25.02 -39.75 15.45
N TYR A 882 24.93 -38.66 16.22
CA TYR A 882 24.64 -38.65 17.65
C TYR A 882 23.14 -38.86 17.95
N PRO A 883 22.79 -39.68 18.95
CA PRO A 883 21.46 -39.73 19.55
C PRO A 883 21.38 -39.11 20.97
N LEU A 884 20.13 -38.87 21.38
CA LEU A 884 19.62 -38.48 22.70
C LEU A 884 19.87 -39.53 23.80
N LEU A 885 19.94 -39.09 25.07
CA LEU A 885 19.66 -39.81 26.34
C LEU A 885 19.64 -38.73 27.46
N GLU A 886 18.60 -38.43 28.23
CA GLU A 886 17.88 -39.18 29.29
C GLU A 886 18.68 -39.64 30.54
N ALA A 887 18.10 -39.29 31.71
CA ALA A 887 18.07 -39.97 33.02
C ALA A 887 19.04 -39.58 34.18
N ASN A 888 18.43 -38.92 35.19
CA ASN A 888 18.31 -39.28 36.62
C ASN A 888 19.51 -39.61 37.55
N SER A 889 19.42 -39.01 38.76
CA SER A 889 19.39 -39.63 40.11
C SER A 889 20.50 -39.29 41.15
N HIS A 890 20.04 -38.91 42.37
CA HIS A 890 20.53 -39.13 43.75
C HIS A 890 22.04 -38.87 44.10
N GLU A 891 22.49 -38.38 45.26
CA GLU A 891 21.99 -38.20 46.62
C GLU A 891 22.95 -37.29 47.44
N LYS A 892 22.47 -36.88 48.62
CA LYS A 892 23.01 -36.07 49.75
C LYS A 892 24.52 -36.18 50.11
N VAL A 893 25.06 -35.14 50.76
CA VAL A 893 25.52 -35.15 52.19
C VAL A 893 26.01 -33.75 52.66
N ASN A 894 25.65 -33.45 53.92
CA ASN A 894 25.89 -32.26 54.77
C ASN A 894 27.36 -31.86 55.04
N LYS A 895 27.53 -30.57 55.41
CA LYS A 895 28.19 -29.99 56.61
C LYS A 895 28.63 -28.55 56.28
N GLY A 896 28.50 -27.52 57.10
CA GLY A 896 28.06 -27.36 58.48
C GLY A 896 27.84 -25.87 58.77
N THR A 897 27.02 -25.63 59.77
CA THR A 897 26.67 -24.35 60.43
C THR A 897 27.79 -23.82 61.33
N GLN A 898 27.72 -22.50 61.60
CA GLN A 898 27.96 -21.78 62.87
C GLN A 898 28.74 -20.48 62.62
N GLU A 899 28.06 -19.33 62.68
CA GLU A 899 27.72 -18.54 63.89
C GLU A 899 28.92 -17.70 64.36
N GLU A 900 28.78 -16.37 64.26
CA GLU A 900 28.81 -15.39 65.37
C GLU A 900 29.00 -13.97 64.75
N ILE A 901 28.08 -13.01 64.92
CA ILE A 901 27.80 -12.19 66.13
C ILE A 901 29.01 -11.25 66.36
N THR A 902 28.94 -9.92 66.47
CA THR A 902 27.88 -8.93 66.65
C THR A 902 28.49 -7.52 66.57
N GLU A 903 27.62 -6.53 66.38
CA GLU A 903 27.52 -5.22 67.05
C GLU A 903 28.75 -4.30 67.16
N VAL A 904 28.69 -3.13 66.49
CA VAL A 904 28.34 -1.81 67.06
C VAL A 904 29.43 -1.27 68.00
N GLU A 905 30.09 -0.19 67.60
CA GLU A 905 30.19 1.05 68.37
C GLU A 905 31.12 2.09 67.70
N VAL A 906 30.68 3.37 67.73
CA VAL A 906 31.50 4.58 68.05
C VAL A 906 32.58 4.96 67.02
N SER A 907 32.75 6.19 66.52
CA SER A 907 32.15 7.50 66.75
C SER A 907 32.72 8.46 65.72
N SER A 908 31.91 9.45 65.36
CA SER A 908 32.33 10.76 64.88
C SER A 908 33.23 11.50 65.89
N THR A 909 34.14 12.33 65.40
CA THR A 909 34.43 13.74 65.80
C THR A 909 35.71 14.18 65.07
N GLY A 910 35.88 15.41 64.59
CA GLY A 910 35.03 16.58 64.65
C GLY A 910 35.87 17.83 64.35
N GLY A 911 35.17 18.90 63.97
CA GLY A 911 35.56 20.30 64.16
C GLY A 911 35.86 21.09 62.87
N GLN A 912 35.34 22.29 62.67
CA GLN A 912 34.49 23.16 63.52
C GLN A 912 33.94 24.32 62.65
N CYS A 913 32.72 24.77 62.97
CA CYS A 913 32.08 26.02 62.51
C CYS A 913 32.58 27.24 63.35
N PRO A 914 32.10 28.50 63.17
CA PRO A 914 30.71 28.89 63.53
C PRO A 914 30.02 29.99 62.67
N GLU A 915 28.68 30.03 62.80
CA GLU A 915 27.77 31.21 62.86
C GLU A 915 27.63 32.13 61.62
N SER A 916 26.45 32.64 61.20
CA SER A 916 25.24 33.02 61.93
C SER A 916 24.00 33.14 61.01
N SER A 917 22.85 33.14 61.68
CA SER A 917 21.43 33.20 61.31
C SER A 917 20.89 34.53 60.76
N ALA A 918 19.83 34.48 59.93
CA ALA A 918 18.52 35.14 60.15
C ALA A 918 17.54 34.92 58.97
N GLY A 919 16.32 34.42 59.24
CA GLY A 919 15.12 34.68 58.42
C GLY A 919 14.29 35.83 59.04
N PRO A 920 12.97 35.98 58.80
CA PRO A 920 12.08 35.45 57.75
C PRO A 920 11.04 36.50 57.20
N SER A 921 10.07 36.03 56.38
CA SER A 921 8.75 36.66 56.07
C SER A 921 8.77 37.84 55.06
N SER A 922 7.75 38.25 54.29
CA SER A 922 6.32 37.92 54.09
C SER A 922 5.77 38.67 52.85
N LYS A 923 4.61 38.21 52.33
CA LYS A 923 3.45 38.97 51.78
C LYS A 923 3.53 39.92 50.54
N LEU A 924 2.58 39.63 49.63
CA LEU A 924 1.60 40.50 48.92
C LEU A 924 2.00 41.69 48.00
N ALA A 925 1.57 41.54 46.74
CA ALA A 925 0.58 42.35 46.00
C ALA A 925 0.88 43.77 45.44
N SER A 926 0.22 44.01 44.28
CA SER A 926 -0.09 45.28 43.58
C SER A 926 1.11 45.97 42.88
N TRP A 927 1.02 46.72 41.78
CA TRP A 927 0.11 47.79 41.31
C TRP A 927 0.05 47.72 39.76
N ASN A 928 -1.08 47.78 39.03
CA ASN A 928 -2.04 48.86 38.69
C ASN A 928 -1.49 50.20 38.15
N GLU A 929 -1.97 50.51 36.93
CA GLU A 929 -2.36 51.81 36.33
C GLU A 929 -1.37 52.99 36.27
N VAL A 930 -1.24 53.62 35.09
CA VAL A 930 -2.00 54.85 34.73
C VAL A 930 -1.75 55.22 33.26
N ALA A 931 -2.84 55.64 32.63
CA ALA A 931 -2.98 56.12 31.26
C ALA A 931 -2.37 57.51 31.01
N LEU A 932 -2.12 57.84 29.74
CA LEU A 932 -2.27 59.20 29.21
C LEU A 932 -2.75 59.14 27.75
N ASN A 933 -3.95 59.68 27.56
CA ASN A 933 -4.65 59.91 26.29
C ASN A 933 -4.42 61.35 25.80
N ASN A 934 -4.71 61.56 24.51
CA ASN A 934 -5.08 62.82 23.81
C ASN A 934 -3.94 63.78 23.42
N SER A 935 -3.88 64.39 22.23
CA SER A 935 -4.90 64.73 21.22
C SER A 935 -4.24 65.20 19.90
N GLY A 936 -4.97 65.22 18.78
CA GLY A 936 -4.75 66.18 17.68
C GLY A 936 -4.41 65.61 16.29
N SER A 937 -5.44 65.53 15.44
CA SER A 937 -5.46 65.78 13.97
C SER A 937 -4.20 65.55 13.11
N HIS A 938 -4.30 64.63 12.14
CA HIS A 938 -4.22 64.90 10.68
C HIS A 938 -4.21 63.56 9.91
N SER A 939 -5.16 63.36 8.99
CA SER A 939 -4.99 62.41 7.87
C SER A 939 -3.98 63.02 6.87
N PRO A 940 -3.22 62.25 6.06
CA PRO A 940 -3.82 61.35 5.08
C PRO A 940 -3.08 60.03 4.78
N ALA A 941 -3.79 59.14 4.08
CA ALA A 941 -3.28 58.11 3.17
C ALA A 941 -2.37 56.99 3.71
N ALA A 942 -3.00 55.85 4.02
CA ALA A 942 -2.36 54.53 3.93
C ALA A 942 -3.39 53.51 3.40
N SER A 943 -3.66 53.57 2.10
CA SER A 943 -4.41 52.55 1.34
C SER A 943 -3.73 52.31 0.00
N ALA A 944 -2.53 51.75 0.03
CA ALA A 944 -1.89 51.15 -1.14
C ALA A 944 -0.82 50.23 -0.60
N LEU A 945 -1.10 48.91 -0.59
CA LEU A 945 -0.17 47.78 -0.68
C LEU A 945 -0.88 46.50 -0.23
N LEU A 946 -1.98 46.16 -0.91
CA LEU A 946 -2.54 44.82 -1.03
C LEU A 946 -3.08 44.74 -2.47
N TYR A 947 -2.92 43.59 -3.12
CA TYR A 947 -3.29 43.26 -4.52
C TYR A 947 -2.22 43.63 -5.59
N PRO A 948 -1.59 42.63 -6.25
CA PRO A 948 -0.64 42.89 -7.33
C PRO A 948 -1.25 43.41 -8.64
N TRP A 949 -2.57 43.55 -8.79
CA TRP A 949 -3.19 43.86 -10.08
C TRP A 949 -4.29 44.92 -9.95
N SER A 950 -4.24 45.93 -10.81
CA SER A 950 -5.19 47.04 -10.83
C SER A 950 -6.48 46.68 -11.59
N LYS A 951 -7.60 47.36 -11.25
CA LYS A 951 -8.91 47.24 -11.93
C LYS A 951 -8.83 47.39 -13.46
N GLY A 952 -7.74 47.98 -13.98
CA GLY A 952 -7.45 48.14 -15.40
C GLY A 952 -7.09 46.84 -16.14
N GLU A 953 -6.42 45.87 -15.50
CA GLU A 953 -5.98 44.63 -16.16
C GLU A 953 -7.13 43.64 -16.44
N ILE A 954 -8.24 43.75 -15.72
CA ILE A 954 -9.45 42.92 -15.94
C ILE A 954 -10.28 43.45 -17.12
N LEU A 955 -10.20 44.75 -17.44
CA LEU A 955 -11.06 45.41 -18.43
C LEU A 955 -10.60 45.18 -19.89
N GLU A 956 -9.35 44.78 -20.11
CA GLU A 956 -8.81 44.61 -21.48
C GLU A 956 -9.08 43.24 -22.11
N SER A 957 -9.64 42.24 -21.39
CA SER A 957 -9.62 40.84 -21.87
C SER A 957 -10.85 39.96 -21.61
N VAL A 958 -12.02 40.50 -21.24
CA VAL A 958 -13.16 39.65 -20.82
C VAL A 958 -14.49 39.97 -21.52
N ASN A 959 -15.09 38.95 -22.15
CA ASN A 959 -16.39 38.99 -22.84
C ASN A 959 -17.62 38.88 -21.88
N VAL A 960 -17.48 39.24 -20.60
CA VAL A 960 -18.58 39.21 -19.62
C VAL A 960 -18.83 40.59 -19.01
N LYS A 961 -20.09 40.84 -18.61
CA LYS A 961 -20.52 42.18 -18.20
C LYS A 961 -20.17 42.50 -16.74
N ALA A 962 -19.60 43.67 -16.48
CA ALA A 962 -19.50 44.23 -15.14
C ALA A 962 -20.85 44.83 -14.69
N PHE A 963 -21.32 44.44 -13.51
CA PHE A 963 -22.51 44.97 -12.85
C PHE A 963 -22.12 45.74 -11.58
N THR A 964 -22.91 46.76 -11.25
CA THR A 964 -22.78 47.44 -9.95
C THR A 964 -23.46 46.62 -8.85
N PHE A 965 -22.99 46.75 -7.60
CA PHE A 965 -23.61 46.07 -6.46
C PHE A 965 -25.06 46.53 -6.29
N LYS A 966 -25.34 47.81 -6.54
CA LYS A 966 -26.70 48.39 -6.50
C LYS A 966 -27.64 47.75 -7.52
N GLU A 967 -27.16 47.44 -8.73
CA GLU A 967 -27.93 46.74 -9.76
C GLU A 967 -28.28 45.31 -9.34
N LEU A 968 -27.30 44.54 -8.85
CA LEU A 968 -27.53 43.15 -8.42
C LEU A 968 -28.36 43.07 -7.15
N ARG A 969 -28.18 44.01 -6.22
CA ARG A 969 -29.00 44.14 -5.03
C ARG A 969 -30.45 44.42 -5.39
N LYS A 970 -30.72 45.29 -6.37
CA LYS A 970 -32.09 45.51 -6.87
C LYS A 970 -32.64 44.30 -7.62
N ALA A 971 -31.82 43.65 -8.45
CA ALA A 971 -32.21 42.48 -9.25
C ALA A 971 -32.60 41.28 -8.38
N THR A 972 -31.95 41.09 -7.23
CA THR A 972 -32.19 39.99 -6.27
C THR A 972 -33.14 40.38 -5.13
N ASN A 973 -33.83 41.52 -5.22
CA ASN A 973 -34.68 42.04 -4.16
C ASN A 973 -33.97 42.12 -2.79
N ASN A 974 -32.82 42.79 -2.73
CA ASN A 974 -31.95 42.91 -1.54
C ASN A 974 -31.42 41.57 -1.00
N PHE A 975 -31.24 40.55 -1.85
CA PHE A 975 -30.76 39.21 -1.44
C PHE A 975 -31.64 38.58 -0.35
N THR A 976 -32.97 38.79 -0.42
CA THR A 976 -33.89 38.26 0.60
C THR A 976 -33.95 36.73 0.57
N PRO A 977 -34.33 36.07 1.68
CA PRO A 977 -34.45 34.61 1.74
C PRO A 977 -35.36 34.02 0.65
N GLU A 978 -36.40 34.72 0.22
CA GLU A 978 -37.35 34.26 -0.81
C GLU A 978 -36.72 34.19 -2.21
N SER A 979 -35.62 34.92 -2.44
CA SER A 979 -34.84 34.85 -3.67
C SER A 979 -33.72 33.83 -3.60
N LYS A 980 -33.45 33.21 -2.44
CA LYS A 980 -32.33 32.27 -2.25
C LYS A 980 -32.62 30.93 -2.93
N LEU A 981 -31.71 30.52 -3.81
CA LEU A 981 -31.76 29.26 -4.56
C LEU A 981 -30.99 28.12 -3.88
N GLY A 982 -30.01 28.43 -3.03
CA GLY A 982 -29.19 27.42 -2.35
C GLY A 982 -27.87 27.98 -1.82
N VAL A 983 -27.09 27.15 -1.13
CA VAL A 983 -25.75 27.50 -0.62
C VAL A 983 -24.75 26.47 -1.12
N GLY A 984 -23.73 26.92 -1.85
CA GLY A 984 -22.62 26.10 -2.33
C GLY A 984 -21.28 26.52 -1.73
N THR A 985 -20.18 25.93 -2.20
CA THR A 985 -18.79 26.19 -1.75
C THR A 985 -18.38 27.66 -1.85
N PHE A 986 -18.76 28.33 -2.94
CA PHE A 986 -18.53 29.77 -3.16
C PHE A 986 -19.48 30.67 -2.34
N GLY A 987 -20.54 30.13 -1.72
CA GLY A 987 -21.53 30.90 -0.95
C GLY A 987 -22.97 30.77 -1.43
N ALA A 988 -23.83 31.72 -1.04
CA ALA A 988 -25.27 31.67 -1.32
C ALA A 988 -25.59 32.12 -2.76
N THR A 989 -26.50 31.41 -3.42
CA THR A 989 -26.99 31.73 -4.77
C THR A 989 -28.40 32.29 -4.67
N TYR A 990 -28.68 33.36 -5.41
CA TYR A 990 -29.96 34.07 -5.41
C TYR A 990 -30.51 34.18 -6.83
N LYS A 991 -31.82 34.10 -6.98
CA LYS A 991 -32.53 34.37 -8.23
C LYS A 991 -32.65 35.89 -8.41
N GLY A 992 -32.27 36.38 -9.58
CA GLY A 992 -32.39 37.81 -9.91
C GLY A 992 -33.05 38.05 -11.26
N TYR A 993 -33.57 39.27 -11.46
CA TYR A 993 -34.17 39.73 -12.71
C TYR A 993 -33.41 40.95 -13.24
N ILE A 994 -32.79 40.82 -14.41
CA ILE A 994 -31.99 41.87 -15.05
C ILE A 994 -32.68 42.34 -16.33
N LYS A 995 -32.82 43.66 -16.52
CA LYS A 995 -33.42 44.24 -17.73
C LYS A 995 -32.46 44.09 -18.93
N LYS A 996 -32.95 43.56 -20.07
CA LYS A 996 -32.13 43.35 -21.29
C LYS A 996 -31.55 44.63 -21.92
N THR A 997 -32.03 45.82 -21.57
CA THR A 997 -31.48 47.10 -22.07
C THR A 997 -30.02 47.34 -21.70
N SER A 998 -29.47 46.55 -20.78
CA SER A 998 -28.11 46.69 -20.29
C SER A 998 -27.12 45.67 -20.91
N LEU A 999 -27.50 44.96 -21.97
CA LEU A 999 -26.66 44.03 -22.76
C LEU A 999 -26.83 44.41 -24.24
N SER A 1000 -25.75 44.78 -24.94
CA SER A 1000 -25.83 45.28 -26.31
C SER A 1000 -26.32 44.17 -27.27
N ARG A 1001 -27.39 44.47 -28.03
CA ARG A 1001 -28.11 43.66 -29.04
C ARG A 1001 -29.19 42.68 -28.53
N ALA A 1002 -30.37 43.19 -28.14
CA ALA A 1002 -31.68 42.53 -28.34
C ALA A 1002 -32.87 43.46 -28.00
N LYS A 1003 -34.05 43.19 -28.59
CA LYS A 1003 -35.32 43.98 -28.51
C LYS A 1003 -35.70 44.41 -27.08
N ALA A 1004 -36.12 45.67 -26.95
CA ALA A 1004 -36.58 46.28 -25.70
C ALA A 1004 -37.83 45.57 -25.12
N GLY A 1005 -37.80 45.27 -23.81
CA GLY A 1005 -38.99 44.87 -23.05
C GLY A 1005 -38.94 43.52 -22.31
N GLN A 1006 -37.91 42.68 -22.49
CA GLN A 1006 -37.82 41.37 -21.81
C GLN A 1006 -36.83 41.39 -20.63
N GLU A 1007 -37.26 40.92 -19.45
CA GLU A 1007 -36.38 40.68 -18.30
C GLU A 1007 -35.69 39.31 -18.44
N MET A 1008 -34.38 39.26 -18.16
CA MET A 1008 -33.58 38.05 -18.12
C MET A 1008 -33.49 37.55 -16.68
N ILE A 1009 -33.82 36.27 -16.46
CA ILE A 1009 -33.68 35.62 -15.16
C ILE A 1009 -32.23 35.13 -15.03
N VAL A 1010 -31.59 35.45 -13.91
CA VAL A 1010 -30.19 35.10 -13.63
C VAL A 1010 -30.04 34.44 -12.27
N ALA A 1011 -28.95 33.69 -12.10
CA ALA A 1011 -28.48 33.19 -10.82
C ALA A 1011 -27.29 34.02 -10.35
N VAL A 1012 -27.44 34.74 -9.24
CA VAL A 1012 -26.42 35.60 -8.65
C VAL A 1012 -25.77 34.87 -7.49
N LYS A 1013 -24.49 34.50 -7.64
CA LYS A 1013 -23.70 33.80 -6.63
C LYS A 1013 -22.92 34.83 -5.81
N LYS A 1014 -23.16 34.87 -4.50
CA LYS A 1014 -22.51 35.79 -3.55
C LYS A 1014 -21.38 35.08 -2.81
N GLY A 1015 -20.16 35.56 -3.00
CA GLY A 1015 -18.92 35.06 -2.39
C GLY A 1015 -18.87 35.18 -0.86
N SER A 1016 -18.25 34.22 -0.18
CA SER A 1016 -17.81 34.38 1.22
C SER A 1016 -16.46 35.12 1.28
N ARG A 1017 -16.22 35.91 2.35
CA ARG A 1017 -15.13 36.92 2.43
C ARG A 1017 -13.69 36.38 2.23
N CYS A 1018 -13.44 35.08 2.39
CA CYS A 1018 -12.07 34.54 2.40
C CYS A 1018 -11.77 33.46 1.32
N VAL A 1019 -12.80 32.84 0.71
CA VAL A 1019 -12.64 31.77 -0.31
C VAL A 1019 -13.02 32.25 -1.71
N GLY A 1020 -13.87 33.28 -1.80
CA GLY A 1020 -14.48 33.68 -3.06
C GLY A 1020 -13.56 34.36 -4.09
N HIS A 1021 -12.43 34.97 -3.70
CA HIS A 1021 -11.70 35.85 -4.63
C HIS A 1021 -10.92 35.10 -5.72
N GLN A 1022 -10.23 33.99 -5.39
CA GLN A 1022 -9.53 33.19 -6.39
C GLN A 1022 -10.49 32.44 -7.32
N GLU A 1023 -11.55 31.84 -6.77
CA GLU A 1023 -12.62 31.20 -7.57
C GLU A 1023 -13.35 32.22 -8.46
N TRP A 1024 -13.53 33.45 -7.97
CA TRP A 1024 -14.12 34.56 -8.74
C TRP A 1024 -13.18 35.01 -9.86
N LEU A 1025 -11.89 35.21 -9.57
CA LEU A 1025 -10.88 35.56 -10.57
C LEU A 1025 -10.78 34.50 -11.66
N ALA A 1026 -10.74 33.22 -11.29
CA ALA A 1026 -10.71 32.11 -12.25
C ALA A 1026 -12.00 32.06 -13.10
N SER A 1027 -13.16 32.29 -12.47
CA SER A 1027 -14.44 32.32 -13.17
C SER A 1027 -14.53 33.47 -14.17
N VAL A 1028 -14.10 34.68 -13.79
CA VAL A 1028 -14.16 35.86 -14.66
C VAL A 1028 -13.12 35.76 -15.79
N LYS A 1029 -11.89 35.33 -15.48
CA LYS A 1029 -10.78 35.31 -16.44
C LYS A 1029 -10.86 34.15 -17.45
N TYR A 1030 -11.19 32.95 -16.99
CA TYR A 1030 -11.17 31.75 -17.84
C TYR A 1030 -12.58 31.33 -18.25
N ILE A 1031 -13.50 31.12 -17.29
CA ILE A 1031 -14.85 30.63 -17.60
C ILE A 1031 -15.66 31.68 -18.37
N GLY A 1032 -15.47 32.97 -18.08
CA GLY A 1032 -16.12 34.06 -18.80
C GLY A 1032 -15.78 34.13 -20.30
N GLN A 1033 -14.68 33.49 -20.72
CA GLN A 1033 -14.28 33.41 -22.13
C GLN A 1033 -14.85 32.17 -22.85
N LEU A 1034 -15.41 31.22 -22.10
CA LEU A 1034 -15.90 29.95 -22.63
C LEU A 1034 -17.37 30.06 -23.03
N SER A 1035 -17.68 29.52 -24.20
CA SER A 1035 -19.07 29.34 -24.64
C SER A 1035 -19.22 27.96 -25.24
N HIS A 1036 -20.06 27.14 -24.62
CA HIS A 1036 -20.37 25.80 -25.10
C HIS A 1036 -21.84 25.46 -24.79
N PRO A 1037 -22.56 24.76 -25.68
CA PRO A 1037 -23.96 24.39 -25.46
C PRO A 1037 -24.23 23.50 -24.23
N ARG A 1038 -23.18 22.96 -23.61
CA ARG A 1038 -23.22 22.11 -22.40
C ARG A 1038 -22.61 22.78 -21.16
N LEU A 1039 -22.31 24.07 -21.22
CA LEU A 1039 -21.79 24.83 -20.08
C LEU A 1039 -22.77 25.94 -19.70
N VAL A 1040 -22.96 26.15 -18.40
CA VAL A 1040 -23.76 27.27 -17.89
C VAL A 1040 -22.98 28.56 -18.15
N LYS A 1041 -23.59 29.47 -18.92
CA LYS A 1041 -22.96 30.71 -19.33
C LYS A 1041 -22.79 31.70 -18.17
N LEU A 1042 -21.57 32.18 -17.97
CA LEU A 1042 -21.30 33.34 -17.12
C LEU A 1042 -21.72 34.61 -17.87
N ILE A 1043 -22.69 35.34 -17.32
CA ILE A 1043 -23.23 36.58 -17.90
C ILE A 1043 -22.40 37.79 -17.46
N GLY A 1044 -21.90 37.77 -16.22
CA GLY A 1044 -21.17 38.91 -15.67
C GLY A 1044 -20.72 38.73 -14.23
N TYR A 1045 -20.18 39.80 -13.69
CA TYR A 1045 -19.60 39.85 -12.35
C TYR A 1045 -19.82 41.20 -11.68
N CYS A 1046 -19.61 41.27 -10.37
CA CYS A 1046 -19.49 42.52 -9.63
C CYS A 1046 -18.31 42.45 -8.64
N LEU A 1047 -17.54 43.54 -8.57
CA LEU A 1047 -16.37 43.73 -7.69
C LEU A 1047 -16.43 45.15 -7.08
N GLU A 1048 -17.54 45.44 -6.41
CA GLU A 1048 -17.76 46.66 -5.62
C GLU A 1048 -17.90 46.27 -4.14
N ASP A 1049 -17.53 47.18 -3.22
CA ASP A 1049 -17.69 47.02 -1.76
C ASP A 1049 -17.01 45.77 -1.14
N GLU A 1050 -15.90 45.29 -1.70
CA GLU A 1050 -15.21 44.05 -1.29
C GLU A 1050 -16.11 42.79 -1.33
N GLN A 1051 -17.11 42.76 -2.21
CA GLN A 1051 -18.02 41.61 -2.37
C GLN A 1051 -17.91 41.01 -3.79
N PRO A 1052 -17.16 39.91 -3.98
CA PRO A 1052 -17.12 39.22 -5.26
C PRO A 1052 -18.46 38.52 -5.54
N LEU A 1053 -19.11 38.90 -6.65
CA LEU A 1053 -20.36 38.33 -7.13
C LEU A 1053 -20.20 37.82 -8.55
N LEU A 1054 -20.79 36.66 -8.84
CA LEU A 1054 -20.86 36.07 -10.19
C LEU A 1054 -22.32 35.99 -10.63
N VAL A 1055 -22.59 36.28 -11.90
CA VAL A 1055 -23.93 36.28 -12.49
C VAL A 1055 -23.96 35.24 -13.61
N TYR A 1056 -24.68 34.15 -13.38
CA TYR A 1056 -24.88 33.06 -14.33
C TYR A 1056 -26.28 33.10 -14.94
N GLU A 1057 -26.46 32.44 -16.07
CA GLU A 1057 -27.80 32.12 -16.55
C GLU A 1057 -28.57 31.23 -15.56
N TYR A 1058 -29.88 31.42 -15.50
CA TYR A 1058 -30.72 30.69 -14.55
C TYR A 1058 -31.24 29.37 -15.12
N MET A 1059 -30.99 28.28 -14.39
CA MET A 1059 -31.41 26.92 -14.75
C MET A 1059 -32.68 26.54 -13.99
N SER A 1060 -33.82 26.51 -14.68
CA SER A 1060 -35.15 26.46 -14.07
C SER A 1060 -35.53 25.14 -13.39
N ARG A 1061 -34.87 24.02 -13.72
CA ARG A 1061 -35.11 22.71 -13.07
C ARG A 1061 -34.08 22.39 -11.97
N GLY A 1062 -33.15 23.29 -11.67
CA GLY A 1062 -32.18 23.09 -10.59
C GLY A 1062 -31.16 21.99 -10.87
N SER A 1063 -30.51 21.48 -9.82
CA SER A 1063 -29.46 20.47 -9.94
C SER A 1063 -30.01 19.06 -10.19
N LEU A 1064 -29.23 18.24 -10.90
CA LEU A 1064 -29.50 16.82 -11.12
C LEU A 1064 -29.69 16.06 -9.81
N ASP A 1065 -28.96 16.45 -8.77
CA ASP A 1065 -29.06 15.89 -7.42
C ASP A 1065 -30.51 15.85 -6.90
N ASN A 1066 -31.26 16.95 -7.12
CA ASN A 1066 -32.66 17.07 -6.70
C ASN A 1066 -33.58 16.05 -7.39
N HIS A 1067 -33.22 15.60 -8.59
CA HIS A 1067 -34.02 14.66 -9.38
C HIS A 1067 -33.60 13.20 -9.21
N LEU A 1068 -32.39 12.94 -8.68
CA LEU A 1068 -31.87 11.60 -8.46
C LEU A 1068 -32.07 11.10 -7.02
N PHE A 1069 -32.01 11.97 -6.01
CA PHE A 1069 -31.84 11.54 -4.62
C PHE A 1069 -32.91 12.03 -3.63
N ARG A 1070 -33.97 12.75 -4.07
CA ARG A 1070 -35.07 13.33 -3.25
C ARG A 1070 -34.81 13.27 -1.73
N ARG A 1071 -34.03 14.21 -1.19
CA ARG A 1071 -34.02 14.45 0.26
C ARG A 1071 -35.36 15.08 0.64
N GLY A 1072 -36.10 14.44 1.53
CA GLY A 1072 -37.38 14.96 2.01
C GLY A 1072 -37.21 16.31 2.69
N GLY A 1073 -38.14 17.23 2.41
CA GLY A 1073 -38.44 18.39 3.25
C GLY A 1073 -37.64 19.66 2.99
N GLU A 1074 -37.76 20.27 1.81
CA GLU A 1074 -37.83 21.73 1.66
C GLU A 1074 -38.40 22.05 0.27
N ALA A 1075 -39.64 22.50 0.24
CA ALA A 1075 -40.35 22.86 -0.99
C ALA A 1075 -39.78 24.18 -1.54
N PHE A 1076 -39.30 24.17 -2.78
CA PHE A 1076 -39.13 25.41 -3.56
C PHE A 1076 -40.53 26.00 -3.85
N PRO A 1077 -40.82 27.25 -3.44
CA PRO A 1077 -42.12 27.85 -3.70
C PRO A 1077 -42.11 28.51 -5.09
N THR A 1078 -42.29 27.73 -6.16
CA THR A 1078 -42.78 28.30 -7.42
C THR A 1078 -43.65 27.33 -8.21
N ARG A 1079 -44.94 27.68 -8.27
CA ARG A 1079 -46.02 27.28 -9.19
C ARG A 1079 -46.73 25.92 -8.98
N LYS A 1080 -48.06 26.06 -8.93
CA LYS A 1080 -49.13 25.07 -8.90
C LYS A 1080 -48.78 23.79 -9.66
N GLN A 1081 -48.73 22.69 -8.91
CA GLN A 1081 -48.69 21.33 -9.44
C GLN A 1081 -50.01 21.08 -10.17
N ASN A 1082 -49.92 20.83 -11.48
CA ASN A 1082 -50.89 19.94 -12.12
C ASN A 1082 -50.42 18.52 -11.81
N GLU A 1083 -51.35 17.73 -11.29
CA GLU A 1083 -51.20 16.30 -11.04
C GLU A 1083 -50.84 15.59 -12.36
N GLY A 1084 -49.70 14.86 -12.39
CA GLY A 1084 -49.31 14.07 -13.56
C GLY A 1084 -47.86 13.57 -13.57
N ASP A 1085 -46.85 14.41 -13.30
CA ASP A 1085 -45.45 14.03 -13.53
C ASP A 1085 -44.73 13.63 -12.23
N SER A 1086 -45.09 12.46 -11.71
CA SER A 1086 -44.45 11.81 -10.55
C SER A 1086 -43.55 10.65 -10.99
N GLU A 1087 -42.49 10.91 -11.74
CA GLU A 1087 -41.46 9.90 -12.00
C GLU A 1087 -40.04 10.46 -11.79
N THR A 1088 -39.23 9.72 -11.02
CA THR A 1088 -37.77 9.86 -11.02
C THR A 1088 -37.25 9.79 -12.46
N LEU A 1089 -36.18 10.53 -12.80
CA LEU A 1089 -35.70 10.60 -14.19
C LEU A 1089 -35.58 9.21 -14.83
N PRO A 1090 -36.28 8.91 -15.95
CA PRO A 1090 -36.15 7.65 -16.65
C PRO A 1090 -34.71 7.40 -17.09
N TRP A 1091 -34.31 6.14 -17.18
CA TRP A 1091 -32.94 5.75 -17.50
C TRP A 1091 -32.42 6.38 -18.81
N ASN A 1092 -33.28 6.45 -19.83
CA ASN A 1092 -32.94 7.08 -21.11
C ASN A 1092 -32.56 8.57 -20.93
N THR A 1093 -33.28 9.29 -20.07
CA THR A 1093 -32.96 10.68 -19.72
C THR A 1093 -31.66 10.78 -18.96
N ARG A 1094 -31.40 9.87 -18.00
CA ARG A 1094 -30.14 9.84 -17.25
C ARG A 1094 -28.95 9.60 -18.19
N MET A 1095 -29.11 8.74 -19.19
CA MET A 1095 -28.07 8.48 -20.18
C MET A 1095 -27.78 9.72 -21.03
N LYS A 1096 -28.82 10.47 -21.45
CA LYS A 1096 -28.64 11.74 -22.16
C LYS A 1096 -27.96 12.80 -21.30
N ILE A 1097 -28.27 12.84 -20.01
CA ILE A 1097 -27.62 13.73 -19.03
C ILE A 1097 -26.15 13.35 -18.83
N ALA A 1098 -25.82 12.05 -18.77
CA ALA A 1098 -24.43 11.60 -18.71
C ALA A 1098 -23.66 11.96 -19.99
N LEU A 1099 -24.28 11.75 -21.16
CA LEU A 1099 -23.69 12.05 -22.47
C LEU A 1099 -23.39 13.55 -22.61
N GLY A 1100 -24.37 14.41 -22.33
CA GLY A 1100 -24.18 15.85 -22.47
C GLY A 1100 -23.19 16.42 -21.45
N ALA A 1101 -23.10 15.83 -20.25
CA ALA A 1101 -22.08 16.23 -19.28
C ALA A 1101 -20.68 15.79 -19.72
N ALA A 1102 -20.54 14.60 -20.34
CA ALA A 1102 -19.30 14.15 -20.95
C ALA A 1102 -18.88 15.03 -22.13
N GLU A 1103 -19.82 15.50 -22.96
CA GLU A 1103 -19.56 16.48 -24.03
C GLU A 1103 -19.03 17.81 -23.47
N GLY A 1104 -19.62 18.31 -22.38
CA GLY A 1104 -19.14 19.52 -21.69
C GLY A 1104 -17.75 19.35 -21.09
N LEU A 1105 -17.46 18.21 -20.47
CA LEU A 1105 -16.14 17.89 -19.93
C LEU A 1105 -15.09 17.73 -21.04
N LYS A 1106 -15.45 17.07 -22.14
CA LYS A 1106 -14.58 16.94 -23.32
C LYS A 1106 -14.23 18.31 -23.89
N PHE A 1107 -15.20 19.23 -23.96
CA PHE A 1107 -14.94 20.60 -24.36
C PHE A 1107 -13.97 21.29 -23.39
N LEU A 1108 -14.21 21.24 -22.08
CA LEU A 1108 -13.32 21.85 -21.08
C LEU A 1108 -11.90 21.29 -21.11
N GLN A 1109 -11.75 19.97 -21.30
CA GLN A 1109 -10.44 19.30 -21.45
C GLN A 1109 -9.72 19.65 -22.75
N SER A 1110 -10.44 20.15 -23.75
CA SER A 1110 -9.87 20.59 -25.03
C SER A 1110 -9.47 22.07 -25.05
N GLN A 1111 -9.73 22.82 -23.97
CA GLN A 1111 -9.34 24.23 -23.87
C GLN A 1111 -7.95 24.34 -23.22
N ASP A 1112 -7.10 25.21 -23.76
CA ASP A 1112 -5.71 25.42 -23.32
C ASP A 1112 -5.57 26.12 -21.96
N ALA A 1113 -6.65 26.64 -21.39
CA ALA A 1113 -6.65 27.21 -20.04
C ALA A 1113 -6.60 26.08 -19.00
N GLN A 1114 -5.70 26.18 -18.01
CA GLN A 1114 -5.67 25.32 -16.82
C GLN A 1114 -6.94 25.53 -15.96
N ILE A 1115 -8.09 25.07 -16.45
CA ILE A 1115 -9.35 25.08 -15.73
C ILE A 1115 -9.27 23.91 -14.75
N ILE A 1116 -8.88 24.21 -13.51
CA ILE A 1116 -8.92 23.24 -12.42
C ILE A 1116 -10.39 23.01 -12.08
N LEU A 1117 -10.94 21.91 -12.62
CA LEU A 1117 -12.21 21.35 -12.21
C LEU A 1117 -12.07 20.78 -10.80
N HIS A 1118 -12.38 21.58 -9.78
CA HIS A 1118 -12.23 21.14 -8.40
C HIS A 1118 -13.17 19.97 -8.06
N TYR A 1119 -14.40 19.93 -8.60
CA TYR A 1119 -15.36 18.83 -8.38
C TYR A 1119 -16.39 18.65 -9.51
N PHE A 1120 -16.49 17.44 -10.09
CA PHE A 1120 -17.61 17.03 -10.95
C PHE A 1120 -18.57 16.12 -10.19
N ASN A 1121 -19.76 16.61 -9.83
CA ASN A 1121 -20.78 15.85 -9.10
C ASN A 1121 -22.21 16.23 -9.52
N THR A 1122 -23.20 15.51 -9.02
CA THR A 1122 -24.63 15.71 -9.33
C THR A 1122 -25.19 17.06 -8.90
N THR A 1123 -24.53 17.78 -7.98
CA THR A 1123 -24.95 19.14 -7.56
C THR A 1123 -24.51 20.23 -8.55
N ASN A 1124 -23.47 19.96 -9.35
CA ASN A 1124 -22.91 20.89 -10.34
C ASN A 1124 -23.47 20.69 -11.77
N VAL A 1125 -24.33 19.68 -11.98
CA VAL A 1125 -25.06 19.46 -13.24
C VAL A 1125 -26.44 20.08 -13.11
N LEU A 1126 -26.73 21.13 -13.88
CA LEU A 1126 -27.99 21.88 -13.83
C LEU A 1126 -28.89 21.57 -15.05
N LEU A 1127 -30.21 21.59 -14.84
CA LEU A 1127 -31.22 21.23 -15.83
C LEU A 1127 -32.12 22.44 -16.19
N ASP A 1128 -32.49 22.58 -17.46
CA ASP A 1128 -33.35 23.65 -17.99
C ASP A 1128 -34.81 23.20 -18.21
N ALA A 1129 -35.67 24.11 -18.72
CA ALA A 1129 -37.09 23.85 -18.94
C ALA A 1129 -37.40 23.16 -20.28
N VAL A 1130 -36.49 23.19 -21.25
CA VAL A 1130 -36.76 22.85 -22.64
C VAL A 1130 -36.07 21.53 -22.97
N VAL A 1131 -36.85 20.46 -22.81
CA VAL A 1131 -36.57 19.07 -23.22
C VAL A 1131 -35.74 18.26 -22.22
N TRP A 1132 -36.23 17.03 -21.96
CA TRP A 1132 -35.55 15.95 -21.24
C TRP A 1132 -34.29 15.44 -22.00
N SER A 1133 -33.40 16.34 -22.44
CA SER A 1133 -32.25 15.99 -23.30
C SER A 1133 -30.98 16.83 -23.17
N LEU A 1134 -30.86 17.88 -22.33
CA LEU A 1134 -29.66 18.75 -22.35
C LEU A 1134 -29.16 19.13 -20.93
N PRO A 1135 -28.07 18.51 -20.43
CA PRO A 1135 -27.42 18.93 -19.19
C PRO A 1135 -26.49 20.13 -19.43
N TYR A 1136 -26.54 21.11 -18.54
CA TYR A 1136 -25.56 22.20 -18.53
C TYR A 1136 -24.69 22.04 -17.29
N PHE A 1137 -23.38 21.99 -17.53
CA PHE A 1137 -22.38 21.89 -16.48
C PHE A 1137 -22.03 23.31 -16.01
N CYS A 1138 -22.13 23.57 -14.71
CA CYS A 1138 -21.61 24.80 -14.12
C CYS A 1138 -20.15 24.54 -13.71
N PRO A 1139 -19.15 25.05 -14.45
CA PRO A 1139 -17.75 24.89 -14.07
C PRO A 1139 -17.47 25.73 -12.82
N LEU A 1140 -17.56 25.13 -11.63
CA LEU A 1140 -16.94 25.57 -10.39
C LEU A 1140 -16.59 24.33 -9.55
#